data_AF-A0A3M7N6J9-F1
#
_entry.id   AF-A0A3M7N6J9-F1
#
_cell.length_a   1.000
_cell.length_b   1.000
_cell.length_c   1.000
_cell.angle_alpha   90.00
_cell.angle_beta   90.00
_cell.angle_gamma   90.00
#
_symmetry.space_group_name_H-M   'P 1'
#
loop_
_entity.id
_entity.type
_entity.pdbx_description
1 polymer ?
#
loop_
_entity_poly.entity_id
_entity_poly.type
_entity_poly.pdbx_seq_one_letter_code
_entity_poly.pdbx_strand_id
1 'polypeptide(L)'
;MPVDCSTSTHDDQIIAWLSSIQDYSHSSSGTSTNHQPLKRRRGSSPKPTTRRDRDININITTHCVDVMPTLTPHTPQSKRQKLTTTARRHTPQQPSAGGDNDDVDPTPRAAARKTPSLASSRETKTTASSSSYASGTSSPAKHFRAIALQQDGIERRILEKAAHGMPDQLTLLLRDLENVANGIGIISTEHKSSIETQAAADPTLPSFPSYMFDATTARESLGPTPPLEAVLGMARWAKHCIKTDAHEDTWNAYVHFPLLCLAVYGSYHQKSQLMNVEMCTRADIIQEYRHLPIPSKRVDFVLHCSPSLSGDGATASAIDRVRESRPLLSINHTDLSCLISSPICTSIETKRQYGDGHKAELQIGVWHAAQWKMLSQITRPKAEACAFLPGVIISGHEWRFIATTVEGGQKTVLWTDYLFGSSSDAVGIYKIIHGIQYLLRDGRERYWPWFRENALAHSTLSGQNATSYTVEAAKRIGQLSGVADAVRQWDEAHASLSELQHLLADPVSCSDAELRQLATGEMATIRGSLIPELARRLASALIPPHPFAPHGCLLELHPGAGGSEASLFAHELLHMYMAYCAERGLPHALQAYEADGEAVGGQSGLTHAILAVTAPAAYDRFRSEAGVHRVQRVPATEKKGRTHTSAVSANDYNDPNSDYYIAPSDVRSETMRARGAGGQHVNKTDSAVRLTHIPTGIVVAMQEDRSQHKNRERAWALLRAKIAARKREEREAEIVALRRKAMGGVARTGREDKVRTYNFSQNRVTDHRSGWEGSDLEDILAGGNALDSLMASVRDWMDENELREHGILAPRPIRPQDV
;
A
#
# COMPACT_ATOMS: atom_id res chain seq x y z
N MET A 1 -7.21 -14.65 44.45
CA MET A 1 -6.16 -13.77 43.91
C MET A 1 -5.21 -14.63 43.11
N PRO A 2 -5.13 -14.40 41.80
CA PRO A 2 -3.85 -14.43 41.11
C PRO A 2 -3.64 -13.16 40.28
N VAL A 3 -2.38 -12.96 39.93
CA VAL A 3 -1.72 -11.72 39.54
C VAL A 3 -1.67 -11.61 38.02
N ASP A 4 -2.06 -10.45 37.50
CA ASP A 4 -2.00 -10.05 36.10
C ASP A 4 -0.55 -9.88 35.62
N CYS A 5 -0.20 -10.47 34.48
CA CYS A 5 1.00 -10.14 33.71
C CYS A 5 0.63 -9.14 32.61
N SER A 6 0.73 -7.84 32.91
CA SER A 6 0.68 -6.77 31.90
C SER A 6 2.06 -6.60 31.26
N THR A 7 2.16 -6.86 29.96
CA THR A 7 3.29 -6.46 29.12
C THR A 7 3.36 -4.94 29.05
N SER A 8 4.46 -4.34 29.53
CA SER A 8 4.64 -2.88 29.53
C SER A 8 4.89 -2.35 28.12
N THR A 9 4.02 -1.46 27.66
CA THR A 9 4.17 -0.69 26.42
C THR A 9 4.14 0.80 26.73
N HIS A 10 4.41 1.63 25.70
CA HIS A 10 4.55 3.09 25.67
C HIS A 10 3.67 3.95 26.61
N ASP A 11 2.57 3.41 27.13
CA ASP A 11 1.62 4.03 28.03
C ASP A 11 2.23 4.42 29.39
N ASP A 12 3.15 3.61 29.94
CA ASP A 12 3.78 3.88 31.25
C ASP A 12 4.61 5.18 31.28
N GLN A 13 5.18 5.57 30.13
CA GLN A 13 5.97 6.81 29.99
C GLN A 13 5.08 8.06 29.90
N ILE A 14 3.88 7.93 29.32
CA ILE A 14 2.87 9.00 29.26
C ILE A 14 2.17 9.14 30.62
N ILE A 15 1.97 8.03 31.32
CA ILE A 15 1.40 7.97 32.68
C ILE A 15 2.33 8.64 33.70
N ALA A 16 3.64 8.37 33.65
CA ALA A 16 4.62 9.07 34.49
C ALA A 16 4.66 10.59 34.21
N TRP A 17 4.42 10.99 32.95
CA TRP A 17 4.34 12.39 32.55
C TRP A 17 3.06 13.08 33.07
N LEU A 18 1.89 12.44 33.01
CA LEU A 18 0.64 13.00 33.55
C LEU A 18 0.69 13.21 35.07
N SER A 19 1.31 12.29 35.82
CA SER A 19 1.54 12.46 37.26
C SER A 19 2.53 13.58 37.58
N SER A 20 3.53 13.81 36.72
CA SER A 20 4.52 14.90 36.88
C SER A 20 3.96 16.31 36.69
N ILE A 21 2.76 16.44 36.09
CA ILE A 21 2.07 17.74 35.89
C ILE A 21 1.43 18.24 37.20
N GLN A 22 1.05 17.35 38.13
CA GLN A 22 0.46 17.72 39.41
C GLN A 22 1.47 18.37 40.36
N ASP A 23 2.74 17.96 40.31
CA ASP A 23 3.78 18.43 41.24
C ASP A 23 4.36 19.82 40.89
N TYR A 24 4.09 20.35 39.69
CA TYR A 24 4.61 21.65 39.26
C TYR A 24 3.86 22.86 39.86
N SER A 25 2.78 22.65 40.61
CA SER A 25 1.95 23.73 41.18
C SER A 25 2.38 24.21 42.58
N HIS A 26 3.36 23.56 43.21
CA HIS A 26 3.68 23.78 44.63
C HIS A 26 5.00 24.53 44.93
N SER A 27 5.66 25.13 43.94
CA SER A 27 6.89 25.90 44.19
C SER A 27 6.89 27.29 43.54
N SER A 28 6.13 28.22 44.09
CA SER A 28 6.39 29.65 43.89
C SER A 28 5.87 30.52 45.03
N SER A 29 6.68 30.66 46.08
CA SER A 29 6.58 31.77 47.04
C SER A 29 7.97 32.12 47.57
N GLY A 30 8.46 33.35 47.35
CA GLY A 30 9.59 33.89 48.13
C GLY A 30 10.61 34.78 47.40
N THR A 31 10.24 36.06 47.21
CA THR A 31 11.04 37.28 47.49
C THR A 31 12.49 37.48 46.98
N SER A 32 12.58 38.41 46.01
CA SER A 32 13.50 39.57 45.85
C SER A 32 14.69 39.76 46.80
N THR A 33 15.89 40.00 46.24
CA THR A 33 16.74 41.19 46.53
C THR A 33 17.93 41.36 45.55
N ASN A 34 18.39 42.60 45.44
CA ASN A 34 19.19 43.27 44.39
C ASN A 34 20.74 43.15 44.52
N HIS A 35 21.43 43.33 43.38
CA HIS A 35 22.78 43.96 43.15
C HIS A 35 24.02 43.41 43.90
N GLN A 36 25.28 43.35 43.40
CA GLN A 36 26.03 43.93 42.28
C GLN A 36 27.38 43.12 42.12
N PRO A 37 28.19 43.34 41.06
CA PRO A 37 29.29 42.44 40.64
C PRO A 37 30.71 43.01 40.81
N LEU A 38 31.75 42.14 40.85
CA LEU A 38 33.17 42.46 40.55
C LEU A 38 33.90 41.17 40.10
N LYS A 39 34.31 41.01 38.83
CA LYS A 39 35.49 41.51 38.08
C LYS A 39 36.87 40.96 38.51
N ARG A 40 37.54 40.39 37.48
CA ARG A 40 39.00 40.33 37.17
C ARG A 40 39.79 39.20 37.86
N ARG A 41 40.77 38.53 37.23
CA ARG A 41 41.52 38.77 35.97
C ARG A 41 42.38 37.51 35.65
N ARG A 42 42.61 37.27 34.35
CA ARG A 42 43.86 36.87 33.62
C ARG A 42 44.78 35.79 34.23
N GLY A 43 45.30 34.81 33.51
CA GLY A 43 45.32 34.52 32.07
C GLY A 43 46.37 33.44 31.74
N SER A 44 46.57 33.26 30.43
CA SER A 44 47.67 32.56 29.71
C SER A 44 47.83 31.03 29.86
N SER A 45 47.51 30.35 28.75
CA SER A 45 47.95 29.02 28.29
C SER A 45 49.49 28.89 28.24
N PRO A 46 50.08 27.67 28.18
CA PRO A 46 50.01 26.83 26.98
C PRO A 46 49.93 25.30 27.21
N LYS A 47 49.45 24.61 26.16
CA LYS A 47 49.57 23.14 25.88
C LYS A 47 51.06 22.75 25.68
N PRO A 48 51.51 21.47 25.69
CA PRO A 48 50.84 20.32 25.02
C PRO A 48 51.13 18.89 25.57
N THR A 49 50.63 17.88 24.83
CA THR A 49 51.06 16.44 24.77
C THR A 49 50.80 15.58 26.04
N THR A 50 50.39 14.30 26.04
CA THR A 50 50.35 13.19 25.07
C THR A 50 49.48 12.04 25.63
N ARG A 51 49.07 11.15 24.71
CA ARG A 51 48.41 9.82 24.79
C ARG A 51 48.65 8.89 26.00
N ARG A 52 47.58 8.09 26.26
CA ARG A 52 47.49 6.63 26.64
C ARG A 52 48.02 6.26 28.04
N ASP A 53 47.46 5.37 28.86
CA ASP A 53 46.65 4.13 28.74
C ASP A 53 45.97 3.89 30.14
N ARG A 54 44.76 3.29 30.25
CA ARG A 54 44.44 1.96 30.86
C ARG A 54 45.16 1.65 32.20
N ASP A 55 44.57 1.18 33.31
CA ASP A 55 43.37 0.39 33.65
C ASP A 55 43.13 0.45 35.20
N ILE A 56 42.04 -0.19 35.68
CA ILE A 56 41.81 -0.82 37.02
C ILE A 56 41.47 0.14 38.20
N ASN A 57 40.57 -0.12 39.17
CA ASN A 57 39.31 -0.87 39.39
C ASN A 57 38.89 -0.57 40.86
N ILE A 58 37.60 -0.74 41.21
CA ILE A 58 37.01 -1.02 42.54
C ILE A 58 36.53 0.15 43.46
N ASN A 59 35.19 0.22 43.57
CA ASN A 59 34.23 0.46 44.70
C ASN A 59 34.54 1.50 45.81
N ILE A 60 33.59 2.30 46.35
CA ILE A 60 32.32 1.98 47.03
C ILE A 60 31.49 3.28 47.17
N THR A 61 30.20 3.23 46.80
CA THR A 61 29.00 3.91 47.36
C THR A 61 28.98 5.44 47.59
N THR A 62 28.03 6.15 46.96
CA THR A 62 26.82 6.78 47.56
C THR A 62 26.05 7.58 46.49
N HIS A 63 24.72 7.50 46.53
CA HIS A 63 23.76 7.95 45.52
C HIS A 63 23.48 9.47 45.43
N CYS A 64 22.95 9.83 44.26
CA CYS A 64 22.30 11.08 43.81
C CYS A 64 23.22 12.22 43.35
N VAL A 65 23.40 12.37 42.01
CA VAL A 65 23.30 13.63 41.22
C VAL A 65 23.26 13.26 39.71
N ASP A 66 22.26 13.81 39.01
CA ASP A 66 22.11 14.13 37.57
C ASP A 66 22.97 13.45 36.49
N VAL A 67 22.30 12.81 35.51
CA VAL A 67 22.60 12.98 34.07
C VAL A 67 21.31 12.81 33.25
N MET A 68 20.80 13.91 32.69
CA MET A 68 19.91 13.88 31.52
C MET A 68 20.73 13.56 30.26
N PRO A 69 20.31 12.62 29.39
CA PRO A 69 20.82 12.57 28.03
C PRO A 69 20.05 13.56 27.16
N THR A 70 20.72 14.63 26.77
CA THR A 70 20.40 15.46 25.62
C THR A 70 20.33 14.60 24.35
N LEU A 71 19.14 14.44 23.78
CA LEU A 71 18.97 13.99 22.40
C LEU A 71 18.72 15.22 21.53
N THR A 72 19.74 15.59 20.76
CA THR A 72 19.63 16.53 19.64
C THR A 72 18.80 15.91 18.51
N PRO A 73 17.74 16.56 18.01
CA PRO A 73 17.01 16.07 16.85
C PRO A 73 17.77 16.43 15.56
N HIS A 74 18.38 15.43 14.91
CA HIS A 74 18.76 15.54 13.51
C HIS A 74 17.49 15.55 12.65
N THR A 75 17.15 16.72 12.14
CA THR A 75 16.11 16.90 11.12
C THR A 75 16.77 16.84 9.73
N PRO A 76 16.41 15.92 8.82
CA PRO A 76 16.79 16.07 7.43
C PRO A 76 15.93 17.17 6.79
N GLN A 77 16.52 18.34 6.57
CA GLN A 77 15.94 19.41 5.76
C GLN A 77 15.86 18.97 4.29
N SER A 78 14.65 18.81 3.75
CA SER A 78 14.46 18.65 2.31
C SER A 78 14.57 20.02 1.61
N LYS A 79 15.79 20.44 1.29
CA LYS A 79 16.02 21.51 0.31
C LYS A 79 15.80 20.94 -1.10
N ARG A 80 14.60 21.12 -1.63
CA ARG A 80 14.33 20.91 -3.07
C ARG A 80 14.92 22.10 -3.86
N GLN A 81 16.24 22.08 -4.07
CA GLN A 81 16.89 22.96 -5.05
C GLN A 81 16.56 22.46 -6.45
N LYS A 82 15.86 23.30 -7.23
CA LYS A 82 15.76 23.17 -8.69
C LYS A 82 17.17 23.33 -9.27
N LEU A 83 17.81 22.23 -9.67
CA LEU A 83 18.92 22.28 -10.61
C LEU A 83 18.35 22.46 -12.02
N THR A 84 18.36 23.70 -12.49
CA THR A 84 18.38 24.04 -13.92
C THR A 84 19.83 23.99 -14.40
N THR A 85 20.24 22.89 -15.02
CA THR A 85 21.51 22.79 -15.75
C THR A 85 21.30 23.26 -17.18
N THR A 86 21.48 24.56 -17.39
CA THR A 86 21.81 25.15 -18.69
C THR A 86 23.23 25.67 -18.58
N ALA A 87 24.21 24.98 -19.17
CA ALA A 87 25.56 25.49 -19.36
C ALA A 87 26.16 24.89 -20.63
N ARG A 88 26.06 25.66 -21.72
CA ARG A 88 26.90 25.55 -22.91
C ARG A 88 28.33 25.95 -22.52
N ARG A 89 29.34 25.18 -22.95
CA ARG A 89 30.75 25.61 -22.98
C ARG A 89 31.09 26.17 -24.36
N HIS A 90 31.76 27.31 -24.34
CA HIS A 90 32.39 28.04 -25.44
C HIS A 90 33.65 27.35 -25.99
N THR A 91 33.94 27.54 -27.29
CA THR A 91 35.22 28.05 -27.83
C THR A 91 35.08 28.46 -29.33
N PRO A 92 36.02 29.21 -29.95
CA PRO A 92 35.73 30.54 -30.50
C PRO A 92 36.05 30.71 -32.01
N GLN A 93 35.59 31.79 -32.65
CA GLN A 93 36.35 32.47 -33.72
C GLN A 93 35.80 33.88 -34.02
N GLN A 94 36.72 34.75 -34.40
CA GLN A 94 36.65 36.21 -34.55
C GLN A 94 36.15 36.67 -35.95
N PRO A 95 35.99 37.99 -36.18
CA PRO A 95 35.00 38.57 -37.10
C PRO A 95 35.57 39.06 -38.44
N SER A 96 34.69 39.48 -39.35
CA SER A 96 34.66 40.84 -39.98
C SER A 96 34.13 40.83 -41.42
N ALA A 97 33.32 41.84 -41.75
CA ALA A 97 33.44 42.72 -42.93
C ALA A 97 32.07 43.17 -43.49
N GLY A 98 31.89 44.51 -43.56
CA GLY A 98 31.03 45.31 -44.45
C GLY A 98 29.51 45.02 -44.47
N GLY A 99 28.60 45.97 -44.31
CA GLY A 99 28.63 47.35 -44.80
C GLY A 99 28.14 47.40 -46.24
N ASP A 100 26.82 47.62 -46.43
CA ASP A 100 26.23 48.62 -47.33
C ASP A 100 24.73 48.37 -47.56
N ASN A 101 23.95 49.31 -47.01
CA ASN A 101 22.95 50.17 -47.65
C ASN A 101 21.78 49.63 -48.50
N ASP A 102 20.64 50.24 -48.16
CA ASP A 102 19.46 50.61 -48.96
C ASP A 102 18.52 49.45 -49.36
N ASP A 103 17.20 49.51 -49.19
CA ASP A 103 16.33 50.68 -49.22
C ASP A 103 14.86 50.33 -48.80
N VAL A 104 14.11 51.35 -48.39
CA VAL A 104 12.64 51.50 -48.36
C VAL A 104 11.79 51.01 -47.14
N ASP A 105 11.46 51.99 -46.30
CA ASP A 105 10.34 52.14 -45.34
C ASP A 105 9.00 52.46 -46.09
N PRO A 106 7.79 52.68 -45.50
CA PRO A 106 7.23 52.32 -44.19
C PRO A 106 5.81 51.68 -44.24
N THR A 107 5.43 51.16 -43.07
CA THR A 107 4.08 50.92 -42.50
C THR A 107 2.94 51.91 -42.90
N PRO A 108 1.63 51.56 -42.75
CA PRO A 108 1.00 51.75 -41.44
C PRO A 108 -0.09 50.75 -41.03
N ARG A 109 -0.35 50.77 -39.72
CA ARG A 109 -1.25 49.93 -38.91
C ARG A 109 -2.59 50.64 -38.69
N ALA A 110 -3.70 49.91 -38.68
CA ALA A 110 -5.01 50.28 -38.08
C ALA A 110 -5.91 49.02 -38.06
N ALA A 111 -6.91 48.79 -37.21
CA ALA A 111 -7.36 49.29 -35.91
C ALA A 111 -8.42 48.26 -35.41
N ALA A 112 -8.66 48.21 -34.10
CA ALA A 112 -9.56 47.24 -33.46
C ALA A 112 -11.06 47.48 -33.74
N ARG A 113 -11.89 46.42 -33.70
CA ARG A 113 -13.34 46.55 -33.52
C ARG A 113 -13.97 45.37 -32.77
N LYS A 114 -14.91 45.69 -31.87
CA LYS A 114 -15.67 44.80 -30.97
C LYS A 114 -16.92 44.20 -31.65
N THR A 115 -17.29 43.02 -31.14
CA THR A 115 -18.48 42.12 -31.25
C THR A 115 -19.86 42.72 -31.59
N PRO A 116 -20.83 41.91 -32.09
CA PRO A 116 -21.83 41.29 -31.18
C PRO A 116 -22.33 39.86 -31.57
N SER A 117 -23.10 39.29 -30.64
CA SER A 117 -23.71 37.95 -30.58
C SER A 117 -25.07 37.81 -31.29
N LEU A 118 -25.49 36.56 -31.54
CA LEU A 118 -26.84 35.91 -31.48
C LEU A 118 -26.78 34.63 -32.37
N ALA A 119 -27.48 33.51 -32.19
CA ALA A 119 -28.18 32.81 -31.11
C ALA A 119 -28.71 31.46 -31.69
N SER A 120 -28.81 30.40 -30.86
CA SER A 120 -29.82 29.30 -30.89
C SER A 120 -29.90 28.37 -32.14
N SER A 121 -30.04 27.03 -32.16
CA SER A 121 -30.41 25.96 -31.21
C SER A 121 -30.29 24.55 -31.86
N ARG A 122 -30.07 23.51 -31.01
CA ARG A 122 -30.41 22.04 -31.09
C ARG A 122 -29.96 21.19 -32.32
N GLU A 123 -29.50 19.93 -32.26
CA GLU A 123 -29.58 18.83 -31.26
C GLU A 123 -28.59 17.66 -31.56
N THR A 124 -28.11 17.00 -30.49
CA THR A 124 -27.67 15.57 -30.30
C THR A 124 -26.63 14.86 -31.20
N LYS A 125 -25.51 14.40 -30.59
CA LYS A 125 -25.26 12.98 -30.20
C LYS A 125 -23.87 12.76 -29.57
N THR A 126 -23.89 12.21 -28.35
CA THR A 126 -23.00 11.20 -27.72
C THR A 126 -21.54 11.05 -28.19
N THR A 127 -20.60 11.34 -27.30
CA THR A 127 -19.33 10.60 -27.19
C THR A 127 -18.89 10.53 -25.74
N ALA A 128 -18.68 9.29 -25.28
CA ALA A 128 -17.99 8.96 -24.05
C ALA A 128 -16.55 9.48 -24.11
N SER A 129 -16.15 10.27 -23.12
CA SER A 129 -14.76 10.69 -22.94
C SER A 129 -14.20 10.09 -21.66
N SER A 130 -13.18 9.25 -21.85
CA SER A 130 -12.23 8.77 -20.86
C SER A 130 -11.82 9.87 -19.87
N SER A 131 -12.11 9.68 -18.59
CA SER A 131 -11.65 10.57 -17.53
C SER A 131 -10.18 10.30 -17.22
N SER A 132 -9.34 11.25 -17.61
CA SER A 132 -7.96 11.39 -17.17
C SER A 132 -7.92 11.70 -15.67
N TYR A 133 -7.58 10.72 -14.83
CA TYR A 133 -7.26 10.94 -13.41
C TYR A 133 -5.82 11.42 -13.27
N ALA A 134 -5.60 12.71 -13.50
CA ALA A 134 -4.36 13.40 -13.13
C ALA A 134 -4.57 14.93 -13.04
N SER A 135 -5.13 15.40 -11.92
CA SER A 135 -4.79 16.70 -11.30
C SER A 135 -5.51 16.85 -9.95
N GLY A 136 -4.73 16.90 -8.87
CA GLY A 136 -5.21 16.86 -7.49
C GLY A 136 -5.64 18.20 -6.91
N THR A 137 -6.71 18.81 -7.40
CA THR A 137 -7.38 19.95 -6.73
C THR A 137 -8.89 20.04 -7.05
N SER A 138 -9.65 18.97 -6.78
CA SER A 138 -11.11 19.08 -6.60
C SER A 138 -11.42 19.43 -5.15
N SER A 139 -12.12 20.55 -4.92
CA SER A 139 -12.65 20.94 -3.60
C SER A 139 -13.48 19.79 -2.99
N PRO A 140 -13.42 19.54 -1.66
CA PRO A 140 -14.24 18.52 -1.00
C PRO A 140 -15.74 18.62 -1.32
N ALA A 141 -16.25 19.84 -1.52
CA ALA A 141 -17.64 20.05 -1.95
C ALA A 141 -17.94 19.46 -3.34
N LYS A 142 -16.97 19.45 -4.26
CA LYS A 142 -17.09 18.78 -5.56
C LYS A 142 -17.09 17.26 -5.42
N HIS A 143 -16.29 16.72 -4.49
CA HIS A 143 -16.30 15.29 -4.19
C HIS A 143 -17.66 14.87 -3.63
N PHE A 144 -18.18 15.56 -2.60
CA PHE A 144 -19.51 15.28 -2.06
C PHE A 144 -20.59 15.30 -3.13
N ARG A 145 -20.60 16.30 -4.03
CA ARG A 145 -21.57 16.35 -5.15
C ARG A 145 -21.44 15.17 -6.11
N ALA A 146 -20.22 14.71 -6.39
CA ALA A 146 -20.00 13.58 -7.30
C ALA A 146 -20.42 12.25 -6.65
N ILE A 147 -20.10 12.06 -5.37
CA ILE A 147 -20.40 10.82 -4.64
C ILE A 147 -21.89 10.75 -4.30
N ALA A 148 -22.55 11.87 -3.97
CA ALA A 148 -23.97 11.90 -3.63
C ALA A 148 -24.91 11.42 -4.76
N LEU A 149 -24.41 11.42 -6.01
CA LEU A 149 -25.12 10.91 -7.19
C LEU A 149 -25.07 9.37 -7.31
N GLN A 150 -24.18 8.71 -6.56
CA GLN A 150 -24.07 7.26 -6.54
C GLN A 150 -25.13 6.63 -5.63
N GLN A 151 -25.57 5.41 -5.96
CA GLN A 151 -26.58 4.69 -5.17
C GLN A 151 -26.06 4.32 -3.77
N ASP A 152 -24.77 3.97 -3.67
CA ASP A 152 -24.03 3.65 -2.44
C ASP A 152 -23.17 4.83 -1.94
N GLY A 153 -23.47 6.04 -2.42
CA GLY A 153 -22.70 7.25 -2.12
C GLY A 153 -22.96 7.87 -0.75
N ILE A 154 -22.33 9.03 -0.51
CA ILE A 154 -22.48 9.84 0.70
C ILE A 154 -23.28 11.11 0.38
N GLU A 155 -24.36 11.36 1.10
CA GLU A 155 -25.16 12.59 1.03
C GLU A 155 -25.02 13.37 2.33
N ARG A 156 -24.64 14.66 2.24
CA ARG A 156 -24.56 15.54 3.42
C ARG A 156 -25.91 16.20 3.69
N ARG A 157 -26.32 16.21 4.97
CA ARG A 157 -27.49 16.94 5.49
C ARG A 157 -27.12 17.69 6.77
N ILE A 158 -27.83 18.79 7.04
CA ILE A 158 -27.65 19.56 8.28
C ILE A 158 -28.44 18.87 9.39
N LEU A 159 -27.86 18.85 10.59
CA LEU A 159 -28.44 18.23 11.77
C LEU A 159 -29.46 19.18 12.41
N GLU A 160 -30.69 19.20 11.86
CA GLU A 160 -31.82 20.02 12.35
C GLU A 160 -32.85 19.18 13.13
N LYS A 161 -33.59 19.83 14.04
CA LYS A 161 -34.67 19.19 14.81
C LYS A 161 -35.75 18.66 13.87
N ALA A 162 -36.13 17.39 14.05
CA ALA A 162 -37.16 16.72 13.26
C ALA A 162 -36.88 16.73 11.74
N ALA A 163 -35.60 16.75 11.34
CA ALA A 163 -35.23 16.59 9.94
C ALA A 163 -35.79 15.27 9.38
N HIS A 164 -36.39 15.34 8.20
CA HIS A 164 -37.01 14.18 7.56
C HIS A 164 -35.99 13.04 7.38
N GLY A 165 -36.34 11.83 7.86
CA GLY A 165 -35.49 10.64 7.77
C GLY A 165 -34.44 10.51 8.88
N MET A 166 -34.43 11.39 9.89
CA MET A 166 -33.60 11.22 11.08
C MET A 166 -34.23 10.20 12.05
N PRO A 167 -33.49 9.18 12.53
CA PRO A 167 -33.99 8.23 13.51
C PRO A 167 -34.34 8.87 14.87
N ASP A 168 -35.35 8.32 15.56
CA ASP A 168 -35.78 8.79 16.89
C ASP A 168 -34.64 8.74 17.91
N GLN A 169 -33.82 7.68 17.88
CA GLN A 169 -32.67 7.54 18.79
C GLN A 169 -31.63 8.66 18.57
N LEU A 170 -31.41 9.08 17.32
CA LEU A 170 -30.50 10.20 17.01
C LEU A 170 -31.10 11.53 17.49
N THR A 171 -32.41 11.70 17.35
CA THR A 171 -33.14 12.88 17.85
C THR A 171 -33.04 13.01 19.37
N LEU A 172 -33.16 11.88 20.11
CA LEU A 172 -32.99 11.85 21.56
C LEU A 172 -31.58 12.22 22.00
N LEU A 173 -30.56 11.64 21.36
CA LEU A 173 -29.16 11.97 21.64
C LEU A 173 -28.86 13.45 21.36
N LEU A 174 -29.40 14.00 20.26
CA LEU A 174 -29.23 15.41 19.93
C LEU A 174 -29.83 16.33 21.00
N ARG A 175 -30.99 15.99 21.55
CA ARG A 175 -31.62 16.74 22.65
C ARG A 175 -30.73 16.75 23.89
N ASP A 176 -30.10 15.63 24.20
CA ASP A 176 -29.19 15.52 25.33
C ASP A 176 -27.92 16.36 25.09
N LEU A 177 -27.35 16.31 23.88
CA LEU A 177 -26.23 17.17 23.48
C LEU A 177 -26.60 18.66 23.47
N GLU A 178 -27.88 19.02 23.25
CA GLU A 178 -28.37 20.39 23.37
C GLU A 178 -28.42 20.89 24.81
N ASN A 179 -28.84 20.03 25.74
CA ASN A 179 -28.72 20.35 27.15
C ASN A 179 -27.26 20.56 27.54
N VAL A 180 -26.34 19.72 27.04
CA VAL A 180 -24.89 19.89 27.25
C VAL A 180 -24.38 21.20 26.64
N ALA A 181 -24.73 21.52 25.40
CA ALA A 181 -24.32 22.74 24.73
C ALA A 181 -24.81 24.00 25.48
N ASN A 182 -26.01 23.94 26.07
CA ASN A 182 -26.56 24.99 26.93
C ASN A 182 -25.97 24.99 28.35
N GLY A 183 -25.14 24.00 28.68
CA GLY A 183 -24.48 23.88 29.98
C GLY A 183 -25.40 23.38 31.09
N ILE A 184 -26.53 22.75 30.77
CA ILE A 184 -27.52 22.27 31.74
C ILE A 184 -27.01 20.98 32.37
N GLY A 185 -26.89 20.97 33.70
CA GLY A 185 -26.51 19.79 34.49
C GLY A 185 -25.19 19.16 34.08
N ILE A 186 -24.18 19.95 33.67
CA ILE A 186 -22.90 19.42 33.18
C ILE A 186 -21.89 19.09 34.29
N ILE A 187 -22.14 19.51 35.54
CA ILE A 187 -21.26 19.34 36.70
C ILE A 187 -22.04 18.68 37.86
N SER A 188 -21.40 17.76 38.59
CA SER A 188 -21.99 17.18 39.80
C SER A 188 -22.09 18.22 40.93
N THR A 189 -23.20 18.20 41.68
CA THR A 189 -23.41 19.06 42.86
C THR A 189 -22.32 18.95 43.92
N GLU A 190 -21.56 17.85 43.96
CA GLU A 190 -20.44 17.65 44.88
C GLU A 190 -19.31 18.68 44.67
N HIS A 191 -19.08 19.11 43.43
CA HIS A 191 -18.03 20.08 43.10
C HIS A 191 -18.47 21.53 43.30
N LYS A 192 -19.75 21.78 43.57
CA LYS A 192 -20.34 23.13 43.60
C LYS A 192 -19.65 24.05 44.60
N SER A 193 -19.48 23.60 45.85
CA SER A 193 -18.85 24.40 46.91
C SER A 193 -17.39 24.73 46.59
N SER A 194 -16.63 23.76 46.07
CA SER A 194 -15.24 23.95 45.66
C SER A 194 -15.11 24.94 44.49
N ILE A 195 -16.00 24.85 43.50
CA ILE A 195 -16.00 25.74 42.34
C ILE A 195 -16.38 27.16 42.76
N GLU A 196 -17.43 27.33 43.58
CA GLU A 196 -17.84 28.64 44.10
C GLU A 196 -16.73 29.31 44.92
N THR A 197 -16.02 28.53 45.74
CA THR A 197 -14.88 29.04 46.54
C THR A 197 -13.73 29.50 45.65
N GLN A 198 -13.37 28.71 44.62
CA GLN A 198 -12.31 29.09 43.68
C GLN A 198 -12.71 30.26 42.78
N ALA A 199 -13.96 30.31 42.32
CA ALA A 199 -14.49 31.42 41.52
C ALA A 199 -14.54 32.74 42.30
N ALA A 200 -14.77 32.69 43.62
CA ALA A 200 -14.65 33.86 44.49
C ALA A 200 -13.19 34.33 44.66
N ALA A 201 -12.22 33.42 44.57
CA ALA A 201 -10.79 33.70 44.73
C ALA A 201 -10.13 34.18 43.42
N ASP A 202 -10.58 33.71 42.26
CA ASP A 202 -10.05 34.07 40.94
C ASP A 202 -11.13 34.70 40.04
N PRO A 203 -11.15 36.04 39.91
CA PRO A 203 -12.10 36.76 39.06
C PRO A 203 -12.00 36.45 37.56
N THR A 204 -10.94 35.75 37.12
CA THR A 204 -10.76 35.38 35.70
C THR A 204 -11.50 34.10 35.32
N LEU A 205 -12.03 33.37 36.30
CA LEU A 205 -12.83 32.17 36.07
C LEU A 205 -14.20 32.50 35.45
N PRO A 206 -14.72 31.65 34.55
CA PRO A 206 -16.06 31.82 34.01
C PRO A 206 -17.12 31.65 35.12
N SER A 207 -18.29 32.26 34.93
CA SER A 207 -19.43 32.07 35.83
C SER A 207 -19.97 30.65 35.71
N PHE A 208 -20.33 30.05 36.86
CA PHE A 208 -20.99 28.74 36.93
C PHE A 208 -22.40 28.88 37.54
N PRO A 209 -23.43 29.20 36.74
CA PRO A 209 -24.81 29.28 37.22
C PRO A 209 -25.33 27.97 37.84
N SER A 210 -26.34 28.09 38.71
CA SER A 210 -26.92 26.95 39.43
C SER A 210 -27.46 25.84 38.51
N TYR A 211 -27.99 26.18 37.34
CA TYR A 211 -28.52 25.20 36.37
C TYR A 211 -27.43 24.29 35.77
N MET A 212 -26.15 24.65 35.92
CA MET A 212 -25.04 23.81 35.46
C MET A 212 -24.76 22.63 36.36
N PHE A 213 -25.31 22.64 37.57
CA PHE A 213 -25.13 21.58 38.55
C PHE A 213 -26.34 20.65 38.53
N ASP A 214 -26.09 19.36 38.53
CA ASP A 214 -27.11 18.33 38.68
C ASP A 214 -26.74 17.37 39.83
N ALA A 215 -27.75 16.69 40.38
CA ALA A 215 -27.59 15.78 41.49
C ALA A 215 -26.48 14.76 41.18
N THR A 216 -25.54 14.59 42.10
CA THR A 216 -24.36 13.73 41.93
C THR A 216 -24.72 12.33 41.42
N THR A 217 -25.78 11.71 41.95
CA THR A 217 -26.23 10.39 41.48
C THR A 217 -26.68 10.38 40.01
N ALA A 218 -27.39 11.42 39.57
CA ALA A 218 -27.86 11.53 38.19
C ALA A 218 -26.70 11.86 37.24
N ARG A 219 -25.86 12.85 37.61
CA ARG A 219 -24.75 13.32 36.77
C ARG A 219 -23.64 12.28 36.60
N GLU A 220 -23.25 11.63 37.69
CA GLU A 220 -22.13 10.68 37.71
C GLU A 220 -22.52 9.33 37.07
N SER A 221 -23.81 9.08 36.81
CA SER A 221 -24.28 7.87 36.10
C SER A 221 -23.75 7.78 34.66
N LEU A 222 -23.41 8.92 34.05
CA LEU A 222 -22.83 9.02 32.71
C LEU A 222 -21.31 8.87 32.72
N GLY A 223 -20.67 9.16 33.84
CA GLY A 223 -19.23 9.16 34.02
C GLY A 223 -18.80 10.25 35.01
N PRO A 224 -17.54 10.20 35.47
CA PRO A 224 -17.08 11.07 36.54
C PRO A 224 -17.04 12.55 36.13
N THR A 225 -17.44 13.45 37.02
CA THR A 225 -17.12 14.88 36.88
C THR A 225 -15.68 15.11 37.34
N PRO A 226 -14.77 15.61 36.48
CA PRO A 226 -13.40 15.88 36.91
C PRO A 226 -13.33 17.15 37.79
N PRO A 227 -12.32 17.24 38.68
CA PRO A 227 -12.14 18.42 39.50
C PRO A 227 -11.76 19.65 38.65
N LEU A 228 -12.15 20.84 39.11
CA LEU A 228 -11.91 22.10 38.41
C LEU A 228 -10.43 22.33 38.08
N GLU A 229 -9.51 21.93 38.94
CA GLU A 229 -8.07 22.07 38.71
C GLU A 229 -7.60 21.32 37.44
N ALA A 230 -8.06 20.08 37.24
CA ALA A 230 -7.73 19.30 36.06
C ALA A 230 -8.26 19.97 34.79
N VAL A 231 -9.50 20.49 34.86
CA VAL A 231 -10.16 21.24 33.78
C VAL A 231 -9.39 22.52 33.43
N LEU A 232 -8.93 23.28 34.44
CA LEU A 232 -8.11 24.46 34.24
C LEU A 232 -6.71 24.13 33.69
N GLY A 233 -6.14 22.99 34.08
CA GLY A 233 -4.93 22.43 33.48
C GLY A 233 -5.08 22.23 31.97
N MET A 234 -6.18 21.61 31.56
CA MET A 234 -6.47 21.38 30.14
C MET A 234 -6.72 22.70 29.38
N ALA A 235 -7.44 23.66 29.95
CA ALA A 235 -7.64 24.97 29.35
C ALA A 235 -6.30 25.73 29.14
N ARG A 236 -5.36 25.60 30.08
CA ARG A 236 -4.01 26.18 29.96
C ARG A 236 -3.22 25.55 28.82
N TRP A 237 -3.27 24.23 28.66
CA TRP A 237 -2.62 23.54 27.54
C TRP A 237 -3.24 23.93 26.20
N ALA A 238 -4.57 23.97 26.10
CA ALA A 238 -5.25 24.44 24.90
C ALA A 238 -4.85 25.88 24.55
N LYS A 239 -4.78 26.77 25.55
CA LYS A 239 -4.30 28.16 25.39
C LYS A 239 -2.81 28.24 25.02
N HIS A 240 -2.00 27.27 25.42
CA HIS A 240 -0.61 27.17 24.99
C HIS A 240 -0.53 26.79 23.51
N CYS A 241 -1.24 25.74 23.09
CA CYS A 241 -1.23 25.25 21.71
C CYS A 241 -1.72 26.30 20.70
N ILE A 242 -2.76 27.08 21.03
CA ILE A 242 -3.20 28.22 20.19
C ILE A 242 -2.13 29.30 20.11
N LYS A 243 -1.49 29.66 21.24
CA LYS A 243 -0.50 30.74 21.29
C LYS A 243 0.76 30.40 20.50
N THR A 244 1.12 29.13 20.43
CA THR A 244 2.31 28.64 19.73
C THR A 244 2.04 28.21 18.29
N ASP A 245 0.80 28.36 17.78
CA ASP A 245 0.37 27.84 16.48
C ASP A 245 0.75 26.36 16.31
N ALA A 246 0.49 25.57 17.34
CA ALA A 246 0.97 24.20 17.45
C ALA A 246 0.39 23.28 16.36
N HIS A 247 1.18 22.27 15.98
CA HIS A 247 0.75 21.25 15.02
C HIS A 247 -0.43 20.42 15.57
N GLU A 248 -1.19 19.81 14.66
CA GLU A 248 -2.31 18.89 14.98
C GLU A 248 -1.85 17.76 15.92
N ASP A 249 -0.68 17.17 15.69
CA ASP A 249 -0.12 16.13 16.56
C ASP A 249 0.12 16.63 18.00
N THR A 250 0.53 17.89 18.16
CA THR A 250 0.71 18.51 19.47
C THR A 250 -0.63 18.73 20.15
N TRP A 251 -1.65 19.19 19.42
CA TRP A 251 -3.01 19.27 19.96
C TRP A 251 -3.53 17.90 20.40
N ASN A 252 -3.28 16.86 19.59
CA ASN A 252 -3.69 15.49 19.86
C ASN A 252 -3.04 14.95 21.13
N ALA A 253 -1.73 15.13 21.30
CA ALA A 253 -0.99 14.63 22.45
C ALA A 253 -1.30 15.38 23.77
N TYR A 254 -1.43 16.70 23.72
CA TYR A 254 -1.50 17.54 24.93
C TYR A 254 -2.91 17.99 25.32
N VAL A 255 -3.89 17.90 24.40
CA VAL A 255 -5.25 18.43 24.63
C VAL A 255 -6.32 17.40 24.29
N HIS A 256 -6.38 16.93 23.03
CA HIS A 256 -7.53 16.11 22.59
C HIS A 256 -7.56 14.74 23.23
N PHE A 257 -6.45 13.99 23.17
CA PHE A 257 -6.39 12.65 23.79
C PHE A 257 -6.50 12.71 25.32
N PRO A 258 -5.82 13.61 26.04
CA PRO A 258 -6.03 13.79 27.48
C PRO A 258 -7.47 14.13 27.85
N LEU A 259 -8.17 14.98 27.08
CA LEU A 259 -9.59 15.29 27.32
C LEU A 259 -10.50 14.08 27.10
N LEU A 260 -10.23 13.25 26.07
CA LEU A 260 -10.94 12.00 25.87
C LEU A 260 -10.70 11.04 27.03
N CYS A 261 -9.46 10.87 27.47
CA CYS A 261 -9.12 10.05 28.64
C CYS A 261 -9.81 10.55 29.91
N LEU A 262 -9.86 11.87 30.12
CA LEU A 262 -10.54 12.47 31.27
C LEU A 262 -12.05 12.19 31.23
N ALA A 263 -12.67 12.20 30.05
CA ALA A 263 -14.08 11.88 29.89
C ALA A 263 -14.40 10.39 30.11
N VAL A 264 -13.50 9.50 29.65
CA VAL A 264 -13.67 8.05 29.67
C VAL A 264 -13.28 7.44 31.01
N TYR A 265 -12.17 7.87 31.60
CA TYR A 265 -11.56 7.25 32.80
C TYR A 265 -11.67 8.14 34.04
N GLY A 266 -11.95 9.44 33.90
CA GLY A 266 -11.90 10.39 35.02
C GLY A 266 -10.47 10.72 35.46
N SER A 267 -10.31 11.03 36.75
CA SER A 267 -9.04 11.50 37.34
C SER A 267 -8.14 10.40 37.92
N TYR A 268 -8.58 9.13 37.91
CA TYR A 268 -7.87 8.00 38.51
C TYR A 268 -7.85 6.78 37.58
N HIS A 269 -6.78 5.97 37.71
CA HIS A 269 -6.40 4.84 36.86
C HIS A 269 -7.53 3.85 36.47
N GLN A 270 -7.38 3.33 35.24
CA GLN A 270 -8.01 2.14 34.64
C GLN A 270 -8.84 1.28 35.60
N LYS A 271 -10.16 1.55 35.63
CA LYS A 271 -11.11 0.49 35.94
C LYS A 271 -11.31 -0.34 34.67
N SER A 272 -11.34 -1.66 34.82
CA SER A 272 -11.85 -2.56 33.80
C SER A 272 -13.28 -2.14 33.45
N GLN A 273 -13.45 -1.50 32.30
CA GLN A 273 -14.75 -1.01 31.84
C GLN A 273 -14.99 -1.34 30.38
N LEU A 274 -16.27 -1.44 30.02
CA LEU A 274 -16.71 -1.85 28.70
C LEU A 274 -16.36 -0.82 27.61
N MET A 275 -16.37 0.47 27.91
CA MET A 275 -16.13 1.53 26.92
C MET A 275 -14.73 2.12 27.09
N ASN A 276 -13.96 2.20 26.02
CA ASN A 276 -12.58 2.69 26.02
C ASN A 276 -12.32 3.63 24.82
N VAL A 277 -11.19 4.33 24.85
CA VAL A 277 -10.71 5.19 23.77
C VAL A 277 -9.36 4.70 23.26
N GLU A 278 -9.16 4.73 21.95
CA GLU A 278 -7.95 4.25 21.28
C GLU A 278 -7.48 5.23 20.20
N MET A 279 -6.16 5.34 20.01
CA MET A 279 -5.57 6.12 18.91
C MET A 279 -5.58 5.30 17.62
N CYS A 280 -6.12 5.88 16.54
CA CYS A 280 -6.42 5.19 15.28
C CYS A 280 -5.58 5.70 14.09
N THR A 281 -4.52 6.48 14.35
CA THR A 281 -3.73 7.21 13.33
C THR A 281 -3.05 6.32 12.26
N ARG A 282 -2.88 5.03 12.55
CA ARG A 282 -2.27 4.03 11.65
C ARG A 282 -3.29 3.13 10.94
N ALA A 283 -4.57 3.25 11.27
CA ALA A 283 -5.61 2.34 10.83
C ALA A 283 -6.05 2.65 9.39
N ASP A 284 -5.94 1.67 8.48
CA ASP A 284 -6.44 1.82 7.12
C ASP A 284 -7.77 1.10 6.94
N ILE A 285 -8.57 1.56 5.97
CA ILE A 285 -9.78 0.86 5.57
C ILE A 285 -9.37 -0.38 4.77
N ILE A 286 -9.83 -1.54 5.22
CA ILE A 286 -9.63 -2.83 4.56
C ILE A 286 -10.20 -2.78 3.13
N GLN A 287 -9.44 -3.31 2.17
CA GLN A 287 -9.71 -3.17 0.74
C GLN A 287 -11.12 -3.63 0.32
N GLU A 288 -11.62 -4.70 0.92
CA GLU A 288 -12.94 -5.28 0.66
C GLU A 288 -14.10 -4.33 1.01
N TYR A 289 -13.91 -3.46 2.00
CA TYR A 289 -14.91 -2.49 2.43
C TYR A 289 -14.80 -1.15 1.68
N ARG A 290 -13.74 -0.95 0.89
CA ARG A 290 -13.54 0.24 0.07
C ARG A 290 -14.35 0.16 -1.22
N HIS A 291 -15.56 0.71 -1.20
CA HIS A 291 -16.47 0.76 -2.35
C HIS A 291 -16.53 2.14 -3.04
N LEU A 292 -16.23 3.21 -2.29
CA LEU A 292 -16.24 4.56 -2.85
C LEU A 292 -14.96 4.84 -3.68
N PRO A 293 -15.04 5.58 -4.80
CA PRO A 293 -13.92 5.89 -5.68
C PRO A 293 -13.02 7.02 -5.12
N ILE A 294 -12.68 6.92 -3.83
CA ILE A 294 -11.92 7.90 -3.06
C ILE A 294 -10.74 7.18 -2.41
N PRO A 295 -9.55 7.83 -2.28
CA PRO A 295 -8.46 7.32 -1.45
C PRO A 295 -8.92 6.96 -0.04
N SER A 296 -8.39 5.87 0.52
CA SER A 296 -8.63 5.50 1.94
C SER A 296 -8.39 6.73 2.82
N LYS A 297 -9.30 6.94 3.76
CA LYS A 297 -9.24 8.02 4.75
C LYS A 297 -9.23 7.39 6.12
N ARG A 298 -8.39 7.92 7.00
CA ARG A 298 -8.22 7.46 8.38
C ARG A 298 -8.92 8.43 9.33
N VAL A 299 -9.19 7.94 10.54
CA VAL A 299 -9.64 8.73 11.68
C VAL A 299 -8.57 8.76 12.77
N ASP A 300 -8.49 9.82 13.57
CA ASP A 300 -7.45 9.97 14.59
C ASP A 300 -7.71 9.16 15.86
N PHE A 301 -8.96 9.12 16.33
CA PHE A 301 -9.35 8.38 17.53
C PHE A 301 -10.66 7.64 17.36
N VAL A 302 -10.89 6.63 18.18
CA VAL A 302 -12.17 5.92 18.26
C VAL A 302 -12.57 5.68 19.70
N LEU A 303 -13.87 5.69 19.97
CA LEU A 303 -14.45 5.06 21.15
C LEU A 303 -14.85 3.65 20.75
N HIS A 304 -14.41 2.66 21.51
CA HIS A 304 -14.69 1.26 21.22
C HIS A 304 -15.20 0.54 22.45
N CYS A 305 -15.86 -0.58 22.17
CA CYS A 305 -16.40 -1.46 23.17
C CYS A 305 -15.37 -2.59 23.39
N SER A 306 -15.07 -2.97 24.64
CA SER A 306 -14.08 -4.01 25.02
C SER A 306 -14.81 -5.28 25.48
N PRO A 307 -15.01 -6.26 24.60
CA PRO A 307 -15.93 -7.37 24.87
C PRO A 307 -15.46 -8.33 25.96
N SER A 308 -14.15 -8.46 26.18
CA SER A 308 -13.56 -9.22 27.28
C SER A 308 -14.04 -8.73 28.65
N LEU A 309 -14.40 -7.45 28.75
CA LEU A 309 -14.89 -6.80 29.97
C LEU A 309 -16.42 -6.74 30.05
N SER A 310 -17.12 -7.39 29.11
CA SER A 310 -18.58 -7.49 29.12
C SER A 310 -19.13 -8.53 30.11
N GLY A 311 -18.25 -9.32 30.75
CA GLY A 311 -18.59 -10.28 31.81
C GLY A 311 -19.11 -11.64 31.32
N ASP A 312 -19.14 -11.88 30.00
CA ASP A 312 -19.66 -13.11 29.39
C ASP A 312 -18.60 -13.79 28.50
N GLY A 313 -18.12 -14.96 28.91
CA GLY A 313 -17.18 -15.77 28.13
C GLY A 313 -17.73 -16.23 26.79
N ALA A 314 -19.06 -16.38 26.64
CA ALA A 314 -19.68 -16.75 25.38
C ALA A 314 -19.56 -15.64 24.32
N THR A 315 -19.48 -14.39 24.74
CA THR A 315 -19.31 -13.22 23.86
C THR A 315 -17.92 -13.22 23.20
N ALA A 316 -16.86 -13.56 23.95
CA ALA A 316 -15.50 -13.64 23.40
C ALA A 316 -15.40 -14.70 22.29
N SER A 317 -15.91 -15.91 22.54
CA SER A 317 -15.93 -16.97 21.51
C SER A 317 -16.81 -16.61 20.31
N ALA A 318 -17.88 -15.82 20.49
CA ALA A 318 -18.70 -15.35 19.36
C ALA A 318 -17.95 -14.34 18.50
N ILE A 319 -17.12 -13.47 19.10
CA ILE A 319 -16.26 -12.55 18.37
C ILE A 319 -15.24 -13.30 17.54
N ASP A 320 -14.55 -14.29 18.13
CA ASP A 320 -13.54 -15.05 17.40
C ASP A 320 -14.14 -15.80 16.20
N ARG A 321 -15.32 -16.42 16.37
CA ARG A 321 -16.06 -17.02 15.24
C ARG A 321 -16.41 -16.02 14.13
N VAL A 322 -16.78 -14.78 14.47
CA VAL A 322 -17.02 -13.76 13.45
C VAL A 322 -15.71 -13.44 12.74
N ARG A 323 -14.63 -13.19 13.51
CA ARG A 323 -13.30 -12.81 13.00
C ARG A 323 -12.75 -13.83 11.99
N GLU A 324 -12.85 -15.12 12.29
CA GLU A 324 -12.37 -16.20 11.40
C GLU A 324 -12.95 -16.13 9.99
N SER A 325 -14.17 -15.59 9.85
CA SER A 325 -14.84 -15.46 8.55
C SER A 325 -14.63 -14.10 7.87
N ARG A 326 -13.82 -13.20 8.44
CA ARG A 326 -13.65 -11.82 7.97
C ARG A 326 -12.25 -11.56 7.40
N PRO A 327 -12.12 -10.63 6.44
CA PRO A 327 -10.81 -10.17 5.97
C PRO A 327 -9.94 -9.69 7.14
N LEU A 328 -8.67 -10.10 7.14
CA LEU A 328 -7.66 -9.75 8.16
C LEU A 328 -8.09 -10.04 9.61
N LEU A 329 -9.00 -10.99 9.83
CA LEU A 329 -9.49 -11.41 11.16
C LEU A 329 -10.05 -10.26 12.00
N SER A 330 -10.55 -9.20 11.35
CA SER A 330 -11.11 -8.01 12.01
C SER A 330 -12.63 -8.04 12.02
N ILE A 331 -13.24 -7.78 13.19
CA ILE A 331 -14.69 -7.48 13.28
C ILE A 331 -15.03 -6.05 12.86
N ASN A 332 -14.02 -5.25 12.53
CA ASN A 332 -14.16 -3.89 12.06
C ASN A 332 -13.78 -3.80 10.58
N HIS A 333 -13.99 -2.61 10.00
CA HIS A 333 -13.63 -2.31 8.63
C HIS A 333 -12.17 -1.86 8.47
N THR A 334 -11.37 -2.02 9.53
CA THR A 334 -9.97 -1.61 9.62
C THR A 334 -9.11 -2.73 10.20
N ASP A 335 -7.82 -2.70 9.88
CA ASP A 335 -6.80 -3.70 10.20
C ASP A 335 -6.00 -3.42 11.49
N LEU A 336 -6.39 -2.40 12.26
CA LEU A 336 -5.67 -2.03 13.48
C LEU A 336 -5.77 -3.14 14.55
N SER A 337 -4.61 -3.66 14.97
CA SER A 337 -4.49 -4.85 15.84
C SER A 337 -5.23 -4.74 17.17
N CYS A 338 -5.24 -3.57 17.83
CA CYS A 338 -5.98 -3.36 19.09
C CYS A 338 -7.51 -3.31 18.92
N LEU A 339 -7.99 -3.15 17.68
CA LEU A 339 -9.42 -3.05 17.36
C LEU A 339 -9.98 -4.30 16.67
N ILE A 340 -9.18 -5.30 16.30
CA ILE A 340 -9.65 -6.48 15.56
C ILE A 340 -10.76 -7.28 16.28
N SER A 341 -10.83 -7.18 17.60
CA SER A 341 -11.82 -7.82 18.48
C SER A 341 -12.71 -6.83 19.24
N SER A 342 -12.52 -5.52 19.04
CA SER A 342 -13.18 -4.45 19.79
C SER A 342 -14.03 -3.60 18.87
N PRO A 343 -15.38 -3.71 18.89
CA PRO A 343 -16.22 -2.98 17.95
C PRO A 343 -16.06 -1.48 18.10
N ILE A 344 -15.91 -0.77 16.98
CA ILE A 344 -15.84 0.70 16.97
C ILE A 344 -17.25 1.27 17.14
N CYS A 345 -17.44 2.07 18.19
CA CYS A 345 -18.73 2.59 18.63
C CYS A 345 -18.87 4.10 18.28
N THR A 346 -17.78 4.87 18.24
CA THR A 346 -17.75 6.28 17.78
C THR A 346 -16.42 6.59 17.09
N SER A 347 -16.43 7.39 16.02
CA SER A 347 -15.21 7.79 15.29
C SER A 347 -14.90 9.27 15.47
N ILE A 348 -13.63 9.63 15.70
CA ILE A 348 -13.23 11.00 16.02
C ILE A 348 -12.10 11.40 15.07
N GLU A 349 -12.28 12.52 14.37
CA GLU A 349 -11.28 13.10 13.49
C GLU A 349 -10.87 14.48 14.01
N THR A 350 -9.59 14.77 13.96
CA THR A 350 -9.05 16.08 14.33
C THR A 350 -8.58 16.82 13.09
N LYS A 351 -8.66 18.14 13.13
CA LYS A 351 -8.07 19.04 12.15
C LYS A 351 -7.49 20.24 12.88
N ARG A 352 -6.45 20.82 12.28
CA ARG A 352 -6.00 22.17 12.67
C ARG A 352 -7.15 23.16 12.68
N GLN A 353 -7.06 24.13 13.58
CA GLN A 353 -7.96 25.27 13.59
C GLN A 353 -7.87 26.03 12.26
N TYR A 354 -9.01 26.38 11.67
CA TYR A 354 -9.14 26.90 10.28
C TYR A 354 -8.81 25.90 9.16
N GLY A 355 -8.70 24.62 9.49
CA GLY A 355 -8.70 23.55 8.50
C GLY A 355 -10.01 23.51 7.70
N ASP A 356 -9.95 22.94 6.51
CA ASP A 356 -11.13 22.73 5.66
C ASP A 356 -12.04 21.68 6.32
N GLY A 357 -13.04 22.13 7.10
CA GLY A 357 -13.97 21.26 7.83
C GLY A 357 -14.67 20.22 6.93
N HIS A 358 -14.87 20.56 5.66
CA HIS A 358 -15.39 19.63 4.66
C HIS A 358 -14.46 18.45 4.37
N LYS A 359 -13.15 18.57 4.63
CA LYS A 359 -12.21 17.44 4.56
C LYS A 359 -12.44 16.46 5.71
N ALA A 360 -12.63 16.96 6.94
CA ALA A 360 -12.90 16.10 8.09
C ALA A 360 -14.25 15.38 7.95
N GLU A 361 -15.29 16.11 7.50
CA GLU A 361 -16.58 15.52 7.15
C GLU A 361 -16.45 14.42 6.11
N LEU A 362 -15.67 14.65 5.04
CA LEU A 362 -15.45 13.65 3.99
C LEU A 362 -14.69 12.44 4.53
N GLN A 363 -13.72 12.64 5.42
CA GLN A 363 -12.96 11.56 6.04
C GLN A 363 -13.86 10.67 6.88
N ILE A 364 -14.64 11.24 7.80
CA ILE A 364 -15.56 10.45 8.62
C ILE A 364 -16.67 9.84 7.77
N GLY A 365 -17.21 10.56 6.78
CA GLY A 365 -18.21 10.01 5.87
C GLY A 365 -17.71 8.77 5.12
N VAL A 366 -16.47 8.79 4.61
CA VAL A 366 -15.87 7.64 3.93
C VAL A 366 -15.58 6.49 4.90
N TRP A 367 -15.09 6.80 6.10
CA TRP A 367 -14.83 5.82 7.16
C TRP A 367 -16.13 5.11 7.58
N HIS A 368 -17.18 5.87 7.90
CA HIS A 368 -18.49 5.32 8.26
C HIS A 368 -19.16 4.59 7.12
N ALA A 369 -19.04 5.03 5.85
CA ALA A 369 -19.56 4.27 4.72
C ALA A 369 -18.92 2.87 4.65
N ALA A 370 -17.61 2.77 4.86
CA ALA A 370 -16.93 1.47 4.95
C ALA A 370 -17.42 0.65 6.16
N GLN A 371 -17.64 1.30 7.31
CA GLN A 371 -18.24 0.65 8.49
C GLN A 371 -19.64 0.12 8.20
N TRP A 372 -20.51 0.89 7.53
CA TRP A 372 -21.86 0.46 7.14
C TRP A 372 -21.83 -0.74 6.19
N LYS A 373 -20.91 -0.73 5.22
CA LYS A 373 -20.69 -1.87 4.32
C LYS A 373 -20.23 -3.12 5.07
N MET A 374 -19.36 -2.96 6.07
CA MET A 374 -18.94 -4.07 6.91
C MET A 374 -20.09 -4.58 7.78
N LEU A 375 -20.84 -3.68 8.43
CA LEU A 375 -21.99 -4.01 9.27
C LEU A 375 -23.04 -4.81 8.48
N SER A 376 -23.39 -4.38 7.26
CA SER A 376 -24.36 -5.09 6.43
C SER A 376 -23.93 -6.52 6.04
N GLN A 377 -22.63 -6.82 6.07
CA GLN A 377 -22.10 -8.16 5.79
C GLN A 377 -21.99 -9.06 7.03
N ILE A 378 -21.97 -8.49 8.24
CA ILE A 378 -21.92 -9.26 9.49
C ILE A 378 -23.28 -9.39 10.16
N THR A 379 -24.24 -8.50 9.86
CA THR A 379 -25.60 -8.56 10.40
C THR A 379 -26.45 -9.63 9.73
N ARG A 380 -27.41 -10.19 10.48
CA ARG A 380 -28.37 -11.18 9.96
C ARG A 380 -29.22 -10.62 8.78
N PRO A 381 -29.66 -11.45 7.82
CA PRO A 381 -30.47 -11.03 6.64
C PRO A 381 -31.83 -10.36 6.92
N LYS A 382 -32.24 -10.24 8.19
CA LYS A 382 -33.48 -9.58 8.67
C LYS A 382 -33.27 -8.83 9.99
N ALA A 383 -32.02 -8.50 10.31
CA ALA A 383 -31.69 -7.73 11.50
C ALA A 383 -32.35 -6.35 11.46
N GLU A 384 -32.73 -5.82 12.61
CA GLU A 384 -33.04 -4.40 12.71
C GLU A 384 -31.79 -3.60 12.34
N ALA A 385 -31.94 -2.57 11.50
CA ALA A 385 -30.82 -1.73 11.09
C ALA A 385 -30.29 -0.96 12.31
N CYS A 386 -28.96 -0.82 12.43
CA CYS A 386 -28.39 0.12 13.39
C CYS A 386 -28.92 1.52 13.07
N ALA A 387 -29.44 2.22 14.08
CA ALA A 387 -30.07 3.52 13.89
C ALA A 387 -29.11 4.55 13.27
N PHE A 388 -27.90 4.68 13.83
CA PHE A 388 -26.87 5.60 13.35
C PHE A 388 -25.48 5.23 13.89
N LEU A 389 -24.44 5.73 13.22
CA LEU A 389 -23.04 5.75 13.71
C LEU A 389 -22.64 7.17 14.10
N PRO A 390 -22.27 7.42 15.38
CA PRO A 390 -21.84 8.73 15.83
C PRO A 390 -20.40 9.03 15.43
N GLY A 391 -20.09 10.31 15.27
CA GLY A 391 -18.73 10.80 15.12
C GLY A 391 -18.52 12.19 15.72
N VAL A 392 -17.25 12.55 15.91
CA VAL A 392 -16.84 13.86 16.43
C VAL A 392 -15.76 14.45 15.53
N ILE A 393 -15.94 15.71 15.14
CA ILE A 393 -14.91 16.50 14.45
C ILE A 393 -14.37 17.51 15.44
N ILE A 394 -13.06 17.45 15.68
CA ILE A 394 -12.33 18.39 16.54
C ILE A 394 -11.54 19.34 15.65
N SER A 395 -11.77 20.65 15.78
CA SER A 395 -11.08 21.68 15.00
C SER A 395 -10.42 22.70 15.92
N GLY A 396 -9.19 22.39 16.35
CA GLY A 396 -8.52 23.12 17.43
C GLY A 396 -9.36 23.10 18.71
N HIS A 397 -9.99 24.23 19.03
CA HIS A 397 -10.83 24.32 20.23
C HIS A 397 -12.22 23.70 20.07
N GLU A 398 -12.77 23.63 18.86
CA GLU A 398 -14.19 23.33 18.66
C GLU A 398 -14.47 21.83 18.53
N TRP A 399 -15.47 21.33 19.27
CA TRP A 399 -15.88 19.93 19.25
C TRP A 399 -17.30 19.82 18.68
N ARG A 400 -17.40 19.28 17.47
CA ARG A 400 -18.66 19.13 16.74
C ARG A 400 -19.08 17.67 16.67
N PHE A 401 -20.32 17.41 17.02
CA PHE A 401 -20.97 16.13 16.80
C PHE A 401 -21.45 16.02 15.36
N ILE A 402 -21.26 14.83 14.79
CA ILE A 402 -21.80 14.40 13.51
C ILE A 402 -22.36 12.99 13.66
N ALA A 403 -23.21 12.57 12.74
CA ALA A 403 -23.70 11.20 12.69
C ALA A 403 -23.87 10.73 11.25
N THR A 404 -23.81 9.43 11.02
CA THR A 404 -24.22 8.85 9.75
C THR A 404 -25.37 7.88 9.92
N THR A 405 -26.26 7.83 8.94
CA THR A 405 -27.37 6.87 8.83
C THR A 405 -27.34 6.23 7.44
N VAL A 406 -28.10 5.16 7.23
CA VAL A 406 -28.25 4.53 5.91
C VAL A 406 -29.66 4.74 5.38
N GLU A 407 -29.78 5.24 4.16
CA GLU A 407 -31.04 5.43 3.44
C GLU A 407 -31.10 4.50 2.21
N GLY A 408 -32.25 3.87 1.97
CA GLY A 408 -32.42 2.94 0.84
C GLY A 408 -31.53 1.69 0.89
N GLY A 409 -30.97 1.35 2.06
CA GLY A 409 -30.15 0.16 2.30
C GLY A 409 -28.69 0.23 1.85
N GLN A 410 -28.27 1.30 1.17
CA GLN A 410 -26.89 1.45 0.68
C GLN A 410 -26.34 2.88 0.77
N LYS A 411 -27.19 3.92 0.75
CA LYS A 411 -26.72 5.30 0.71
C LYS A 411 -26.39 5.79 2.12
N THR A 412 -25.18 6.30 2.33
CA THR A 412 -24.78 6.88 3.62
C THR A 412 -25.23 8.35 3.69
N VAL A 413 -26.03 8.71 4.68
CA VAL A 413 -26.42 10.10 4.94
C VAL A 413 -25.57 10.62 6.10
N LEU A 414 -24.77 11.65 5.84
CA LEU A 414 -23.90 12.30 6.81
C LEU A 414 -24.57 13.57 7.35
N TRP A 415 -24.94 13.54 8.62
CA TRP A 415 -25.52 14.63 9.38
C TRP A 415 -24.42 15.46 10.05
N THR A 416 -24.31 16.75 9.74
CA THR A 416 -23.17 17.59 10.15
C THR A 416 -23.54 18.80 11.01
N ASP A 417 -22.50 19.40 11.62
CA ASP A 417 -22.46 20.78 12.15
C ASP A 417 -23.04 21.05 13.55
N TYR A 418 -23.11 20.05 14.43
CA TYR A 418 -23.59 20.30 15.81
C TYR A 418 -22.45 20.60 16.81
N LEU A 419 -22.17 21.87 17.09
CA LEU A 419 -21.17 22.28 18.10
C LEU A 419 -21.70 22.07 19.52
N PHE A 420 -21.05 21.20 20.31
CA PHE A 420 -21.47 20.93 21.70
C PHE A 420 -20.48 21.41 22.76
N GLY A 421 -19.22 21.67 22.40
CA GLY A 421 -18.19 22.08 23.37
C GLY A 421 -17.00 22.80 22.75
N SER A 422 -16.22 23.48 23.60
CA SER A 422 -15.01 24.19 23.22
C SER A 422 -13.93 24.03 24.29
N SER A 423 -12.68 23.76 23.91
CA SER A 423 -11.56 23.65 24.87
C SER A 423 -10.96 25.01 25.27
N SER A 424 -11.62 26.12 24.92
CA SER A 424 -11.13 27.48 25.17
C SER A 424 -11.21 27.91 26.63
N ASP A 425 -12.15 27.35 27.39
CA ASP A 425 -12.38 27.69 28.80
C ASP A 425 -12.88 26.48 29.61
N ALA A 426 -13.00 26.65 30.93
CA ALA A 426 -13.40 25.58 31.83
C ALA A 426 -14.82 25.07 31.58
N VAL A 427 -15.76 25.99 31.30
CA VAL A 427 -17.16 25.64 31.01
C VAL A 427 -17.25 24.79 29.74
N GLY A 428 -16.59 25.21 28.68
CA GLY A 428 -16.56 24.47 27.42
C GLY A 428 -15.90 23.09 27.55
N ILE A 429 -14.87 22.95 28.40
CA ILE A 429 -14.26 21.64 28.69
C ILE A 429 -15.23 20.72 29.43
N TYR A 430 -15.98 21.21 30.42
CA TYR A 430 -17.05 20.40 31.05
C TYR A 430 -18.11 19.97 30.04
N LYS A 431 -18.47 20.83 29.08
CA LYS A 431 -19.38 20.46 27.98
C LYS A 431 -18.79 19.37 27.09
N ILE A 432 -17.50 19.46 26.75
CA ILE A 432 -16.80 18.41 25.98
C ILE A 432 -16.89 17.08 26.73
N ILE A 433 -16.48 17.05 28.00
CA ILE A 433 -16.47 15.84 28.82
C ILE A 433 -17.88 15.23 28.90
N HIS A 434 -18.89 16.04 29.23
CA HIS A 434 -20.25 15.54 29.36
C HIS A 434 -20.82 15.06 28.02
N GLY A 435 -20.53 15.76 26.92
CA GLY A 435 -20.93 15.33 25.57
C GLY A 435 -20.31 14.00 25.17
N ILE A 436 -19.01 13.79 25.44
CA ILE A 436 -18.36 12.49 25.22
C ILE A 436 -18.96 11.40 26.11
N GLN A 437 -19.32 11.70 27.36
CA GLN A 437 -19.98 10.75 28.26
C GLN A 437 -21.37 10.32 27.76
N TYR A 438 -22.12 11.20 27.09
CA TYR A 438 -23.33 10.81 26.37
C TYR A 438 -23.07 9.85 25.20
N LEU A 439 -21.96 10.04 24.46
CA LEU A 439 -21.55 9.11 23.40
C LEU A 439 -21.09 7.76 23.95
N LEU A 440 -20.44 7.74 25.12
CA LEU A 440 -20.08 6.51 25.83
C LEU A 440 -21.33 5.76 26.30
N ARG A 441 -22.34 6.47 26.84
CA ARG A 441 -23.64 5.89 27.19
C ARG A 441 -24.31 5.29 25.96
N ASP A 442 -24.36 6.03 24.86
CA ASP A 442 -24.93 5.58 23.60
C ASP A 442 -24.24 4.32 23.05
N GLY A 443 -22.90 4.26 23.10
CA GLY A 443 -22.12 3.06 22.78
C GLY A 443 -22.49 1.86 23.66
N ARG A 444 -22.63 2.09 24.97
CA ARG A 444 -22.93 1.05 25.98
C ARG A 444 -24.36 0.53 25.92
N GLU A 445 -25.34 1.41 25.72
CA GLU A 445 -26.77 1.12 25.91
C GLU A 445 -27.52 0.89 24.60
N ARG A 446 -27.03 1.44 23.48
CA ARG A 446 -27.62 1.26 22.16
C ARG A 446 -26.75 0.38 21.25
N TYR A 447 -25.53 0.82 20.96
CA TYR A 447 -24.73 0.19 19.91
C TYR A 447 -24.25 -1.22 20.31
N TRP A 448 -23.70 -1.38 21.51
CA TRP A 448 -23.17 -2.67 21.96
C TRP A 448 -24.24 -3.77 22.08
N PRO A 449 -25.41 -3.54 22.72
CA PRO A 449 -26.50 -4.53 22.72
C PRO A 449 -26.95 -4.90 21.31
N TRP A 450 -27.15 -3.91 20.44
CA TRP A 450 -27.52 -4.13 19.03
C TRP A 450 -26.47 -4.99 18.29
N PHE A 451 -25.18 -4.70 18.47
CA PHE A 451 -24.09 -5.42 17.82
C PHE A 451 -24.04 -6.89 18.28
N ARG A 452 -24.21 -7.15 19.58
CA ARG A 452 -24.25 -8.53 20.10
C ARG A 452 -25.41 -9.34 19.49
N GLU A 453 -26.60 -8.75 19.46
CA GLU A 453 -27.79 -9.44 18.98
C GLU A 453 -27.79 -9.67 17.46
N ASN A 454 -27.32 -8.68 16.69
CA ASN A 454 -27.47 -8.68 15.24
C ASN A 454 -26.21 -9.14 14.50
N ALA A 455 -25.01 -8.84 15.01
CA ALA A 455 -23.75 -9.23 14.37
C ALA A 455 -23.17 -10.53 14.97
N LEU A 456 -23.05 -10.62 16.29
CA LEU A 456 -22.40 -11.78 16.91
C LEU A 456 -23.26 -13.05 16.90
N ALA A 457 -24.56 -12.93 17.11
CA ALA A 457 -25.44 -14.08 17.22
C ALA A 457 -25.70 -14.81 15.87
N HIS A 458 -25.33 -14.24 14.72
CA HIS A 458 -25.37 -14.93 13.42
C HIS A 458 -24.26 -16.00 13.28
N SER A 459 -23.12 -15.80 13.97
CA SER A 459 -21.98 -16.74 13.92
C SER A 459 -22.34 -18.14 14.44
N THR A 460 -23.33 -18.24 15.34
CA THR A 460 -23.84 -19.50 15.88
C THR A 460 -24.64 -20.31 14.86
N LEU A 461 -25.20 -19.67 13.83
CA LEU A 461 -25.96 -20.31 12.73
C LEU A 461 -25.13 -20.49 11.46
N SER A 462 -24.11 -19.65 11.24
CA SER A 462 -23.22 -19.75 10.07
C SER A 462 -22.38 -21.04 10.04
N GLY A 463 -22.21 -21.71 11.18
CA GLY A 463 -21.62 -23.05 11.24
C GLY A 463 -22.41 -24.12 10.47
N GLN A 464 -23.68 -23.85 10.11
CA GLN A 464 -24.51 -24.75 9.29
C GLN A 464 -24.44 -24.45 7.78
N ASN A 465 -23.89 -23.30 7.36
CA ASN A 465 -23.78 -22.90 5.95
C ASN A 465 -22.41 -23.17 5.32
N ALA A 466 -21.54 -23.94 6.00
CA ALA A 466 -20.23 -24.39 5.50
C ALA A 466 -20.30 -25.38 4.31
N THR A 467 -21.44 -25.47 3.62
CA THR A 467 -21.69 -26.45 2.54
C THR A 467 -21.60 -25.88 1.12
N SER A 468 -21.29 -24.58 0.96
CA SER A 468 -21.09 -23.96 -0.36
C SER A 468 -19.61 -23.64 -0.62
N TYR A 469 -18.76 -24.67 -0.70
CA TYR A 469 -17.41 -24.51 -1.23
C TYR A 469 -17.49 -24.34 -2.76
N THR A 470 -17.29 -23.12 -3.25
CA THR A 470 -17.05 -22.91 -4.69
C THR A 470 -15.67 -23.48 -5.06
N VAL A 471 -15.51 -23.92 -6.31
CA VAL A 471 -14.22 -24.44 -6.83
C VAL A 471 -13.11 -23.40 -6.69
N GLU A 472 -13.43 -22.11 -6.79
CA GLU A 472 -12.52 -21.00 -6.58
C GLU A 472 -12.09 -20.84 -5.12
N ALA A 473 -13.02 -20.99 -4.16
CA ALA A 473 -12.69 -20.97 -2.74
C ALA A 473 -11.80 -22.15 -2.37
N ALA A 474 -12.09 -23.36 -2.88
CA ALA A 474 -11.24 -24.53 -2.68
C ALA A 474 -9.83 -24.34 -3.27
N LYS A 475 -9.72 -23.73 -4.46
CA LYS A 475 -8.44 -23.38 -5.08
C LYS A 475 -7.68 -22.33 -4.26
N ARG A 476 -8.37 -21.32 -3.73
CA ARG A 476 -7.76 -20.27 -2.90
C ARG A 476 -7.31 -20.81 -1.54
N ILE A 477 -8.09 -21.71 -0.93
CA ILE A 477 -7.70 -22.43 0.29
C ILE A 477 -6.45 -23.27 0.03
N GLY A 478 -6.38 -23.99 -1.09
CA GLY A 478 -5.18 -24.74 -1.46
C GLY A 478 -3.96 -23.86 -1.76
N GLN A 479 -4.15 -22.63 -2.24
CA GLN A 479 -3.06 -21.66 -2.41
C GLN A 479 -2.58 -21.09 -1.07
N LEU A 480 -3.49 -20.86 -0.13
CA LEU A 480 -3.19 -20.24 1.16
C LEU A 480 -2.80 -21.24 2.24
N SER A 481 -3.06 -22.53 2.06
CA SER A 481 -2.76 -23.56 3.06
C SER A 481 -1.27 -23.60 3.40
N GLY A 482 -0.40 -23.48 2.39
CA GLY A 482 1.06 -23.43 2.60
C GLY A 482 1.50 -22.24 3.44
N VAL A 483 0.86 -21.08 3.25
CA VAL A 483 1.12 -19.86 4.04
C VAL A 483 0.57 -20.03 5.46
N ALA A 484 -0.66 -20.53 5.58
CA ALA A 484 -1.31 -20.77 6.88
C ALA A 484 -0.53 -21.78 7.72
N ASP A 485 -0.01 -22.84 7.11
CA ASP A 485 0.84 -23.83 7.79
C ASP A 485 2.18 -23.23 8.22
N ALA A 486 2.80 -22.38 7.38
CA ALA A 486 4.03 -21.69 7.74
C ALA A 486 3.84 -20.71 8.90
N VAL A 487 2.73 -19.94 8.90
CA VAL A 487 2.35 -19.05 10.00
C VAL A 487 2.06 -19.85 11.27
N ARG A 488 1.28 -20.93 11.17
CA ARG A 488 0.97 -21.80 12.31
C ARG A 488 2.22 -22.38 12.95
N GLN A 489 3.14 -22.92 12.16
CA GLN A 489 4.41 -23.45 12.70
C GLN A 489 5.26 -22.35 13.36
N TRP A 490 5.26 -21.14 12.78
CA TRP A 490 5.93 -19.98 13.36
C TRP A 490 5.32 -19.59 14.72
N ASP A 491 3.99 -19.50 14.80
CA ASP A 491 3.26 -19.15 16.01
C ASP A 491 3.41 -20.23 17.10
N GLU A 492 3.32 -21.51 16.75
CA GLU A 492 3.55 -22.65 17.65
C GLU A 492 4.98 -22.62 18.24
N ALA A 493 5.98 -22.27 17.43
CA ALA A 493 7.36 -22.11 17.90
C ALA A 493 7.53 -20.90 18.84
N HIS A 494 6.82 -19.80 18.60
CA HIS A 494 6.83 -18.63 19.48
C HIS A 494 6.06 -18.88 20.78
N ALA A 495 4.94 -19.60 20.72
CA ALA A 495 4.19 -20.04 21.89
C ALA A 495 5.05 -20.96 22.77
N SER A 496 5.68 -21.98 22.17
CA SER A 496 6.63 -22.87 22.87
C SER A 496 7.77 -22.08 23.52
N LEU A 497 8.33 -21.08 22.84
CA LEU A 497 9.38 -20.22 23.40
C LEU A 497 8.87 -19.40 24.58
N SER A 498 7.66 -18.86 24.51
CA SER A 498 7.03 -18.11 25.60
C SER A 498 6.74 -19.01 26.80
N GLU A 499 6.25 -20.23 26.59
CA GLU A 499 6.00 -21.21 27.65
C GLU A 499 7.30 -21.60 28.38
N LEU A 500 8.38 -21.87 27.63
CA LEU A 500 9.69 -22.16 28.20
C LEU A 500 10.25 -20.96 28.98
N GLN A 501 10.02 -19.73 28.52
CA GLN A 501 10.40 -18.51 29.25
C GLN A 501 9.63 -18.36 30.56
N HIS A 502 8.32 -18.62 30.56
CA HIS A 502 7.51 -18.61 31.78
C HIS A 502 7.94 -19.69 32.77
N LEU A 503 8.24 -20.90 32.28
CA LEU A 503 8.71 -22.02 33.09
C LEU A 503 10.04 -21.69 33.80
N LEU A 504 10.95 -20.97 33.12
CA LEU A 504 12.23 -20.53 33.69
C LEU A 504 12.09 -19.35 34.66
N ALA A 505 11.06 -18.52 34.51
CA ALA A 505 10.82 -17.35 35.36
C ALA A 505 10.10 -17.67 36.68
N ASP A 506 9.35 -18.77 36.75
CA ASP A 506 8.62 -19.18 37.95
C ASP A 506 9.54 -19.86 38.99
N PRO A 507 9.78 -19.26 40.18
CA PRO A 507 10.71 -19.80 41.18
C PRO A 507 10.28 -21.16 41.78
N VAL A 508 9.02 -21.56 41.66
CA VAL A 508 8.52 -22.86 42.16
C VAL A 508 8.77 -23.97 41.16
N SER A 509 8.43 -23.73 39.89
CA SER A 509 8.66 -24.67 38.77
C SER A 509 10.15 -24.86 38.46
N CYS A 510 10.97 -23.85 38.79
CA CYS A 510 12.39 -23.80 38.54
C CYS A 510 13.22 -24.43 39.68
N SER A 511 12.64 -25.10 40.70
CA SER A 511 13.44 -25.68 41.81
C SER A 511 14.31 -26.89 41.38
N ASP A 512 13.93 -27.57 40.31
CA ASP A 512 14.63 -28.73 39.76
C ASP A 512 15.72 -28.31 38.77
N ALA A 513 16.97 -28.70 39.05
CA ALA A 513 18.13 -28.34 38.25
C ALA A 513 18.16 -29.04 36.88
N GLU A 514 17.63 -30.28 36.77
CA GLU A 514 17.61 -31.02 35.51
C GLU A 514 16.56 -30.44 34.55
N LEU A 515 15.37 -30.11 35.07
CA LEU A 515 14.30 -29.49 34.30
C LEU A 515 14.71 -28.11 33.74
N ARG A 516 15.42 -27.31 34.54
CA ARG A 516 15.96 -26.02 34.11
C ARG A 516 16.99 -26.17 32.98
N GLN A 517 17.85 -27.17 33.06
CA GLN A 517 18.87 -27.42 32.03
C GLN A 517 18.24 -27.84 30.69
N LEU A 518 17.21 -28.70 30.73
CA LEU A 518 16.44 -29.11 29.55
C LEU A 518 15.73 -27.91 28.90
N ALA A 519 14.98 -27.12 29.67
CA ALA A 519 14.25 -25.96 29.17
C ALA A 519 15.19 -24.89 28.56
N THR A 520 16.37 -24.67 29.16
CA THR A 520 17.38 -23.75 28.62
C THR A 520 17.96 -24.25 27.30
N GLY A 521 18.20 -25.56 27.18
CA GLY A 521 18.68 -26.20 25.95
C GLY A 521 17.67 -26.12 24.80
N GLU A 522 16.41 -26.43 25.07
CA GLU A 522 15.32 -26.34 24.09
C GLU A 522 15.11 -24.89 23.63
N MET A 523 15.10 -23.93 24.55
CA MET A 523 14.98 -22.51 24.22
C MET A 523 16.14 -22.03 23.32
N ALA A 524 17.37 -22.50 23.56
CA ALA A 524 18.52 -22.18 22.72
C ALA A 524 18.38 -22.74 21.30
N THR A 525 17.89 -23.98 21.16
CA THR A 525 17.62 -24.60 19.85
C THR A 525 16.49 -23.90 19.10
N ILE A 526 15.38 -23.59 19.78
CA ILE A 526 14.24 -22.89 19.17
C ILE A 526 14.66 -21.51 18.68
N ARG A 527 15.36 -20.73 19.52
CA ARG A 527 15.81 -19.38 19.19
C ARG A 527 16.92 -19.35 18.14
N GLY A 528 17.85 -20.29 18.20
CA GLY A 528 19.06 -20.31 17.37
C GLY A 528 18.88 -20.95 16.00
N SER A 529 17.96 -21.90 15.85
CA SER A 529 17.81 -22.67 14.61
C SER A 529 16.38 -22.70 14.08
N LEU A 530 15.40 -23.07 14.92
CA LEU A 530 14.03 -23.30 14.45
C LEU A 530 13.35 -22.03 13.99
N ILE A 531 13.40 -20.96 14.79
CA ILE A 531 12.82 -19.65 14.44
C ILE A 531 13.46 -19.13 13.14
N PRO A 532 14.79 -18.96 13.00
CA PRO A 532 15.37 -18.49 11.74
C PRO A 532 14.95 -19.30 10.50
N GLU A 533 14.83 -20.62 10.61
CA GLU A 533 14.38 -21.48 9.51
C GLU A 533 12.89 -21.28 9.19
N LEU A 534 12.02 -21.22 10.20
CA LEU A 534 10.59 -20.95 10.03
C LEU A 534 10.34 -19.54 9.47
N ALA A 535 11.13 -18.54 9.86
CA ALA A 535 11.10 -17.19 9.29
C ALA A 535 11.38 -17.23 7.78
N ARG A 536 12.41 -17.98 7.37
CA ARG A 536 12.79 -18.13 5.96
C ARG A 536 11.70 -18.83 5.17
N ARG A 537 11.11 -19.89 5.72
CA ARG A 537 9.97 -20.60 5.11
C ARG A 537 8.74 -19.73 4.98
N LEU A 538 8.40 -18.98 6.03
CA LEU A 538 7.28 -18.05 6.01
C LEU A 538 7.50 -16.93 4.98
N ALA A 539 8.70 -16.35 4.94
CA ALA A 539 9.05 -15.33 3.96
C ALA A 539 8.91 -15.87 2.52
N SER A 540 9.42 -17.07 2.23
CA SER A 540 9.26 -17.72 0.93
C SER A 540 7.80 -18.02 0.60
N ALA A 541 7.01 -18.50 1.57
CA ALA A 541 5.58 -18.79 1.37
C ALA A 541 4.75 -17.53 1.08
N LEU A 542 5.16 -16.36 1.59
CA LEU A 542 4.50 -15.07 1.33
C LEU A 542 4.75 -14.52 -0.08
N ILE A 543 5.72 -15.07 -0.82
CA ILE A 543 5.99 -14.66 -2.20
C ILE A 543 4.86 -15.21 -3.09
N PRO A 544 4.10 -14.35 -3.79
CA PRO A 544 3.07 -14.83 -4.69
C PRO A 544 3.71 -15.63 -5.82
N PRO A 545 3.21 -16.84 -6.15
CA PRO A 545 3.79 -17.63 -7.21
C PRO A 545 3.67 -16.89 -8.55
N HIS A 546 4.68 -17.06 -9.40
CA HIS A 546 4.68 -16.43 -10.72
C HIS A 546 3.42 -16.80 -11.51
N PRO A 547 2.80 -15.88 -12.30
CA PRO A 547 1.56 -16.17 -13.03
C PRO A 547 1.62 -17.40 -13.94
N PHE A 548 2.82 -17.68 -14.48
CA PHE A 548 3.06 -18.85 -15.34
C PHE A 548 3.65 -20.06 -14.61
N ALA A 549 3.89 -19.97 -13.29
CA ALA A 549 4.45 -21.05 -12.49
C ALA A 549 3.78 -22.41 -12.72
N PRO A 550 2.43 -22.57 -12.77
CA PRO A 550 1.82 -23.89 -12.90
C PRO A 550 1.92 -24.50 -14.31
N HIS A 551 2.33 -23.73 -15.31
CA HIS A 551 2.30 -24.16 -16.70
C HIS A 551 3.56 -24.92 -17.13
N GLY A 552 3.42 -25.66 -18.24
CA GLY A 552 4.56 -26.15 -19.01
C GLY A 552 5.40 -25.00 -19.56
N CYS A 553 6.57 -25.30 -20.10
CA CYS A 553 7.46 -24.30 -20.69
C CYS A 553 8.06 -24.74 -22.02
N LEU A 554 8.48 -23.75 -22.81
CA LEU A 554 9.27 -23.94 -24.01
C LEU A 554 10.68 -23.43 -23.73
N LEU A 555 11.68 -24.29 -23.91
CA LEU A 555 13.08 -23.90 -23.86
C LEU A 555 13.54 -23.66 -25.30
N GLU A 556 13.83 -22.39 -25.59
CA GLU A 556 14.28 -21.96 -26.89
C GLU A 556 15.80 -21.74 -26.82
N LEU A 557 16.57 -22.60 -27.50
CA LEU A 557 18.03 -22.54 -27.50
C LEU A 557 18.52 -21.90 -28.79
N HIS A 558 19.33 -20.85 -28.64
CA HIS A 558 19.92 -20.08 -29.73
C HIS A 558 21.44 -20.03 -29.57
N PRO A 559 22.21 -20.33 -30.63
CA PRO A 559 23.64 -20.09 -30.66
C PRO A 559 23.95 -18.60 -30.47
N GLY A 560 24.83 -18.31 -29.53
CA GLY A 560 25.30 -16.95 -29.27
C GLY A 560 26.50 -16.55 -30.15
N ALA A 561 27.26 -15.56 -29.67
CA ALA A 561 28.48 -15.11 -30.33
C ALA A 561 29.61 -16.14 -30.18
N GLY A 562 29.91 -16.86 -31.27
CA GLY A 562 30.99 -17.86 -31.29
C GLY A 562 31.04 -18.75 -32.54
N GLY A 563 30.16 -18.52 -33.53
CA GLY A 563 30.13 -19.29 -34.77
C GLY A 563 29.76 -20.75 -34.54
N SER A 564 30.47 -21.65 -35.18
CA SER A 564 30.29 -23.10 -35.06
C SER A 564 30.46 -23.62 -33.63
N GLU A 565 31.33 -23.02 -32.82
CA GLU A 565 31.54 -23.41 -31.42
C GLU A 565 30.31 -23.09 -30.55
N ALA A 566 29.67 -21.94 -30.77
CA ALA A 566 28.43 -21.60 -30.08
C ALA A 566 27.28 -22.54 -30.48
N SER A 567 27.30 -23.02 -31.72
CA SER A 567 26.29 -23.96 -32.26
C SER A 567 26.46 -25.36 -31.64
N LEU A 568 27.71 -25.82 -31.45
CA LEU A 568 28.01 -27.06 -30.74
C LEU A 568 27.64 -26.97 -29.25
N PHE A 569 28.00 -25.87 -28.59
CA PHE A 569 27.66 -25.68 -27.18
C PHE A 569 26.15 -25.60 -26.95
N ALA A 570 25.39 -24.96 -27.85
CA ALA A 570 23.94 -24.94 -27.78
C ALA A 570 23.34 -26.35 -27.92
N HIS A 571 23.95 -27.22 -28.73
CA HIS A 571 23.56 -28.62 -28.85
C HIS A 571 23.84 -29.41 -27.56
N GLU A 572 24.98 -29.19 -26.90
CA GLU A 572 25.29 -29.80 -25.60
C GLU A 572 24.30 -29.39 -24.50
N LEU A 573 23.91 -28.11 -24.46
CA LEU A 573 22.88 -27.64 -23.53
C LEU A 573 21.50 -28.28 -23.81
N LEU A 574 21.15 -28.47 -25.08
CA LEU A 574 19.91 -29.17 -25.45
C LEU A 574 19.91 -30.61 -24.89
N HIS A 575 21.00 -31.37 -25.08
CA HIS A 575 21.15 -32.72 -24.53
C HIS A 575 21.11 -32.74 -23.01
N MET A 576 21.79 -31.79 -22.37
CA MET A 576 21.76 -31.62 -20.91
C MET A 576 20.33 -31.46 -20.38
N TYR A 577 19.52 -30.59 -20.99
CA TYR A 577 18.13 -30.38 -20.56
C TYR A 577 17.21 -31.56 -20.90
N MET A 578 17.44 -32.23 -22.04
CA MET A 578 16.71 -33.46 -22.37
C MET A 578 17.00 -34.59 -21.36
N ALA A 579 18.28 -34.79 -21.01
CA ALA A 579 18.70 -35.76 -20.02
C ALA A 579 18.12 -35.44 -18.63
N TYR A 580 18.20 -34.16 -18.21
CA TYR A 580 17.58 -33.71 -16.96
C TYR A 580 16.06 -33.99 -16.95
N CYS A 581 15.35 -33.70 -18.05
CA CYS A 581 13.92 -34.00 -18.14
C CYS A 581 13.65 -35.50 -18.06
N ALA A 582 14.47 -36.34 -18.72
CA ALA A 582 14.33 -37.79 -18.69
C ALA A 582 14.55 -38.37 -17.29
N GLU A 583 15.60 -37.94 -16.58
CA GLU A 583 15.93 -38.41 -15.23
C GLU A 583 14.85 -38.02 -14.21
N ARG A 584 14.24 -36.84 -14.36
CA ARG A 584 13.18 -36.34 -13.47
C ARG A 584 11.76 -36.74 -13.89
N GLY A 585 11.61 -37.56 -14.93
CA GLY A 585 10.31 -38.01 -15.43
C GLY A 585 9.43 -36.87 -15.97
N LEU A 586 10.03 -35.78 -16.46
CA LEU A 586 9.33 -34.63 -17.04
C LEU A 586 9.03 -34.92 -18.53
N PRO A 587 7.75 -34.99 -18.94
CA PRO A 587 7.40 -35.22 -20.34
C PRO A 587 7.90 -34.06 -21.21
N HIS A 588 8.78 -34.37 -22.16
CA HIS A 588 9.40 -33.40 -23.04
C HIS A 588 9.36 -33.86 -24.51
N ALA A 589 9.25 -32.91 -25.44
CA ALA A 589 9.25 -33.16 -26.87
C ALA A 589 9.96 -32.03 -27.63
N LEU A 590 10.76 -32.38 -28.64
CA LEU A 590 11.34 -31.41 -29.57
C LEU A 590 10.25 -30.93 -30.55
N GLN A 591 9.93 -29.65 -30.50
CA GLN A 591 8.94 -29.00 -31.37
C GLN A 591 9.59 -28.45 -32.64
N ALA A 592 10.82 -27.96 -32.52
CA ALA A 592 11.64 -27.49 -33.64
C ALA A 592 13.09 -27.91 -33.40
N TYR A 593 13.74 -28.38 -34.46
CA TYR A 593 15.14 -28.74 -34.47
C TYR A 593 15.73 -28.40 -35.83
N GLU A 594 16.61 -27.41 -35.85
CA GLU A 594 17.38 -27.02 -37.01
C GLU A 594 18.87 -27.15 -36.66
N ALA A 595 19.60 -27.88 -37.49
CA ALA A 595 21.03 -28.07 -37.36
C ALA A 595 21.67 -27.95 -38.75
N ASP A 596 22.77 -27.21 -38.84
CA ASP A 596 23.48 -26.96 -40.08
C ASP A 596 24.95 -27.40 -39.98
N GLY A 597 25.49 -27.88 -41.10
CA GLY A 597 26.92 -28.19 -41.30
C GLY A 597 27.27 -29.68 -41.27
N GLU A 598 28.42 -30.01 -41.89
CA GLU A 598 29.05 -31.33 -41.75
C GLU A 598 29.41 -31.58 -40.27
N ALA A 599 29.22 -32.81 -39.80
CA ALA A 599 29.51 -33.18 -38.42
C ALA A 599 31.00 -32.97 -38.09
N VAL A 600 31.33 -31.90 -37.38
CA VAL A 600 32.69 -31.66 -36.86
C VAL A 600 32.79 -32.38 -35.52
N GLY A 601 33.62 -33.43 -35.44
CA GLY A 601 33.76 -34.22 -34.21
C GLY A 601 32.56 -35.12 -33.89
N GLY A 602 31.68 -35.41 -34.85
CA GLY A 602 30.53 -36.32 -34.68
C GLY A 602 29.23 -35.66 -34.24
N GLN A 603 29.19 -34.34 -34.06
CA GLN A 603 27.98 -33.57 -33.72
C GLN A 603 27.70 -32.48 -34.76
N SER A 604 26.44 -32.31 -35.16
CA SER A 604 26.01 -31.23 -36.05
C SER A 604 25.73 -29.97 -35.22
N GLY A 605 26.15 -28.80 -35.72
CA GLY A 605 25.97 -27.54 -35.01
C GLY A 605 24.49 -27.15 -34.97
N LEU A 606 23.95 -26.94 -33.77
CA LEU A 606 22.56 -26.51 -33.61
C LEU A 606 22.43 -25.06 -34.11
N THR A 607 21.46 -24.77 -34.99
CA THR A 607 21.12 -23.40 -35.38
C THR A 607 19.92 -22.88 -34.59
N HIS A 608 18.94 -23.75 -34.33
CA HIS A 608 17.77 -23.43 -33.53
C HIS A 608 17.12 -24.69 -32.94
N ALA A 609 16.76 -24.67 -31.65
CA ALA A 609 15.92 -25.72 -31.06
C ALA A 609 14.84 -25.15 -30.15
N ILE A 610 13.68 -25.81 -30.17
CA ILE A 610 12.58 -25.59 -29.21
C ILE A 610 12.26 -26.92 -28.54
N LEU A 611 12.57 -27.02 -27.25
CA LEU A 611 12.21 -28.13 -26.39
C LEU A 611 10.95 -27.77 -25.59
N ALA A 612 9.84 -28.48 -25.82
CA ALA A 612 8.61 -28.31 -25.06
C ALA A 612 8.59 -29.27 -23.87
N VAL A 613 8.48 -28.73 -22.65
CA VAL A 613 8.30 -29.50 -21.42
C VAL A 613 6.85 -29.32 -20.96
N THR A 614 6.07 -30.40 -21.03
CA THR A 614 4.60 -30.36 -20.81
C THR A 614 4.23 -30.69 -19.35
N ALA A 615 5.22 -30.87 -18.48
CA ALA A 615 4.98 -31.12 -17.07
C ALA A 615 4.32 -29.90 -16.38
N PRO A 616 3.36 -30.11 -15.46
CA PRO A 616 2.90 -29.04 -14.58
C PRO A 616 4.08 -28.51 -13.77
N ALA A 617 4.11 -27.20 -13.55
CA ALA A 617 5.20 -26.50 -12.88
C ALA A 617 6.57 -26.51 -13.59
N ALA A 618 6.66 -26.88 -14.87
CA ALA A 618 7.92 -26.85 -15.61
C ALA A 618 8.46 -25.42 -15.76
N TYR A 619 7.58 -24.43 -16.00
CA TYR A 619 8.02 -23.04 -16.15
C TYR A 619 8.74 -22.52 -14.90
N ASP A 620 8.21 -22.78 -13.71
CA ASP A 620 8.84 -22.33 -12.48
C ASP A 620 10.20 -22.98 -12.22
N ARG A 621 10.37 -24.22 -12.70
CA ARG A 621 11.64 -24.94 -12.61
C ARG A 621 12.69 -24.38 -13.56
N PHE A 622 12.32 -24.09 -14.81
CA PHE A 622 13.25 -23.67 -15.86
C PHE A 622 13.39 -22.16 -16.05
N ARG A 623 12.57 -21.31 -15.39
CA ARG A 623 12.72 -19.84 -15.47
C ARG A 623 14.11 -19.36 -15.01
N SER A 624 14.78 -20.13 -14.15
CA SER A 624 16.16 -19.90 -13.73
C SER A 624 17.18 -19.99 -14.86
N GLU A 625 16.85 -20.68 -15.94
CA GLU A 625 17.72 -20.96 -17.08
C GLU A 625 17.70 -19.86 -18.14
N ALA A 626 16.81 -18.87 -18.00
CA ALA A 626 16.75 -17.76 -18.93
C ALA A 626 18.00 -16.89 -18.82
N GLY A 627 18.76 -16.77 -19.91
CA GLY A 627 19.90 -15.86 -20.01
C GLY A 627 21.01 -16.36 -20.95
N VAL A 628 22.15 -15.69 -20.92
CA VAL A 628 23.32 -16.05 -21.74
C VAL A 628 24.23 -17.03 -20.99
N HIS A 629 24.37 -18.23 -21.54
CA HIS A 629 25.28 -19.26 -21.05
C HIS A 629 26.61 -19.14 -21.80
N ARG A 630 27.72 -18.98 -21.07
CA ARG A 630 29.05 -18.80 -21.64
C ARG A 630 29.88 -20.08 -21.50
N VAL A 631 30.54 -20.51 -22.57
CA VAL A 631 31.51 -21.61 -22.55
C VAL A 631 32.96 -21.09 -22.65
N GLN A 632 33.88 -21.76 -21.94
CA GLN A 632 35.32 -21.57 -22.03
C GLN A 632 35.99 -22.92 -22.20
N ARG A 633 36.41 -23.22 -23.44
CA ARG A 633 37.18 -24.41 -23.81
C ARG A 633 38.00 -24.17 -25.08
N VAL A 634 38.84 -25.14 -25.44
CA VAL A 634 39.52 -25.15 -26.74
C VAL A 634 38.46 -25.53 -27.81
N PRO A 635 38.15 -24.66 -28.78
CA PRO A 635 37.08 -24.91 -29.75
C PRO A 635 37.37 -26.12 -30.62
N ALA A 636 36.33 -26.88 -30.98
CA ALA A 636 36.47 -28.05 -31.85
C ALA A 636 36.63 -27.66 -33.35
N THR A 637 36.33 -26.41 -33.72
CA THR A 637 36.01 -26.03 -35.11
C THR A 637 36.98 -25.02 -35.77
N GLU A 638 38.26 -24.96 -35.40
CA GLU A 638 39.16 -23.97 -36.02
C GLU A 638 39.73 -24.40 -37.38
N LYS A 639 39.08 -23.97 -38.47
CA LYS A 639 39.67 -23.47 -39.74
C LYS A 639 38.57 -23.01 -40.74
N LYS A 640 38.44 -21.68 -40.89
CA LYS A 640 37.82 -20.87 -41.98
C LYS A 640 36.44 -21.30 -42.56
N GLY A 641 35.48 -20.35 -42.57
CA GLY A 641 34.42 -20.31 -43.59
C GLY A 641 33.13 -19.59 -43.18
N ARG A 642 32.85 -18.43 -43.78
CA ARG A 642 31.60 -17.63 -43.64
C ARG A 642 30.61 -18.06 -44.72
N THR A 643 29.31 -18.20 -44.42
CA THR A 643 28.22 -17.75 -45.33
C THR A 643 26.86 -17.64 -44.64
N HIS A 644 25.91 -17.02 -45.35
CA HIS A 644 24.62 -16.42 -44.97
C HIS A 644 23.43 -17.39 -45.09
N THR A 645 22.26 -17.06 -44.53
CA THR A 645 20.96 -17.50 -45.10
C THR A 645 19.81 -16.55 -44.79
N SER A 646 18.95 -16.36 -45.79
CA SER A 646 17.68 -15.63 -45.75
C SER A 646 16.53 -16.64 -45.85
N ALA A 647 15.38 -16.36 -45.25
CA ALA A 647 14.18 -17.19 -45.36
C ALA A 647 12.97 -16.39 -45.89
N VAL A 648 12.15 -17.03 -46.73
CA VAL A 648 10.85 -16.57 -47.25
C VAL A 648 9.81 -17.63 -46.86
N SER A 649 8.62 -17.20 -46.47
CA SER A 649 7.45 -18.07 -46.27
C SER A 649 6.25 -17.55 -47.07
N ALA A 650 5.47 -18.47 -47.64
CA ALA A 650 4.29 -18.23 -48.46
C ALA A 650 3.04 -18.76 -47.74
N ASN A 651 2.01 -17.92 -47.61
CA ASN A 651 0.73 -18.27 -47.02
C ASN A 651 -0.42 -18.15 -48.03
N ASP A 652 -1.45 -18.98 -47.86
CA ASP A 652 -2.72 -18.92 -48.60
C ASP A 652 -3.65 -17.85 -48.00
N TYR A 653 -4.25 -17.02 -48.87
CA TYR A 653 -4.95 -15.77 -48.51
C TYR A 653 -6.48 -15.85 -48.57
N ASN A 654 -7.05 -17.02 -48.91
CA ASN A 654 -8.48 -17.16 -49.19
C ASN A 654 -9.30 -17.92 -48.13
N ASP A 655 -8.69 -18.36 -47.02
CA ASP A 655 -9.40 -18.99 -45.90
C ASP A 655 -10.01 -17.93 -44.96
N PRO A 656 -11.34 -17.94 -44.70
CA PRO A 656 -12.00 -17.08 -43.71
C PRO A 656 -11.47 -17.23 -42.27
N ASN A 657 -10.83 -18.36 -41.95
CA ASN A 657 -10.21 -18.62 -40.65
C ASN A 657 -8.73 -18.20 -40.58
N SER A 658 -8.16 -17.67 -41.68
CA SER A 658 -6.78 -17.20 -41.71
C SER A 658 -6.65 -15.80 -41.09
N ASP A 659 -5.62 -15.62 -40.26
CA ASP A 659 -5.24 -14.31 -39.69
C ASP A 659 -5.02 -13.20 -40.74
N TYR A 660 -4.80 -13.61 -42.00
CA TYR A 660 -4.53 -12.76 -43.15
C TYR A 660 -5.78 -12.45 -44.00
N TYR A 661 -6.96 -12.93 -43.57
CA TYR A 661 -8.22 -12.61 -44.24
C TYR A 661 -8.52 -11.11 -44.15
N ILE A 662 -8.99 -10.53 -45.27
CA ILE A 662 -9.42 -9.13 -45.37
C ILE A 662 -10.88 -9.15 -45.82
N ALA A 663 -11.77 -8.64 -44.97
CA ALA A 663 -13.18 -8.51 -45.30
C ALA A 663 -13.34 -7.49 -46.45
N PRO A 664 -14.07 -7.83 -47.53
CA PRO A 664 -14.33 -6.89 -48.62
C PRO A 664 -15.03 -5.60 -48.19
N SER A 665 -15.79 -5.63 -47.09
CA SER A 665 -16.46 -4.46 -46.48
C SER A 665 -15.48 -3.39 -46.00
N ASP A 666 -14.24 -3.77 -45.67
CA ASP A 666 -13.27 -2.90 -45.03
C ASP A 666 -12.38 -2.18 -46.06
N VAL A 667 -12.62 -2.42 -47.34
CA VAL A 667 -11.85 -1.87 -48.46
C VAL A 667 -12.71 -0.98 -49.32
N ARG A 668 -12.42 0.32 -49.30
CA ARG A 668 -13.01 1.28 -50.22
C ARG A 668 -12.34 1.16 -51.58
N SER A 669 -13.13 0.83 -52.61
CA SER A 669 -12.67 0.77 -54.01
C SER A 669 -13.09 2.02 -54.77
N GLU A 670 -12.13 2.65 -55.44
CA GLU A 670 -12.33 3.83 -56.25
C GLU A 670 -11.75 3.60 -57.65
N THR A 671 -12.49 4.02 -58.68
CA THR A 671 -12.07 3.94 -60.07
C THR A 671 -11.66 5.33 -60.55
N MET A 672 -10.57 5.41 -61.30
CA MET A 672 -10.02 6.68 -61.80
C MET A 672 -9.50 6.52 -63.24
N ARG A 673 -9.26 7.65 -63.90
CA ARG A 673 -8.59 7.67 -65.20
C ARG A 673 -7.11 7.35 -65.02
N ALA A 674 -6.60 6.44 -65.84
CA ALA A 674 -5.18 6.13 -65.88
C ALA A 674 -4.37 7.36 -66.33
N ARG A 675 -3.14 7.49 -65.82
CA ARG A 675 -2.22 8.56 -66.24
C ARG A 675 -1.09 7.97 -67.08
N GLY A 676 -0.81 8.54 -68.25
CA GLY A 676 0.34 8.14 -69.08
C GLY A 676 0.09 8.25 -70.59
N ALA A 677 1.05 7.76 -71.37
CA ALA A 677 0.97 7.75 -72.83
C ALA A 677 -0.13 6.79 -73.31
N GLY A 678 -1.25 7.36 -73.73
CA GLY A 678 -2.32 6.62 -74.39
C GLY A 678 -3.27 7.57 -75.12
N GLY A 679 -3.80 7.10 -76.25
CA GLY A 679 -4.69 7.88 -77.09
C GLY A 679 -6.06 8.14 -76.45
N GLN A 680 -7.07 8.37 -77.28
CA GLN A 680 -8.43 8.74 -76.84
C GLN A 680 -9.04 7.79 -75.77
N HIS A 681 -8.64 6.52 -75.75
CA HIS A 681 -9.08 5.52 -74.78
C HIS A 681 -8.61 5.81 -73.34
N VAL A 682 -7.42 6.37 -73.12
CA VAL A 682 -6.93 6.70 -71.76
C VAL A 682 -7.63 7.93 -71.19
N ASN A 683 -8.06 8.85 -72.06
CA ASN A 683 -8.76 10.08 -71.65
C ASN A 683 -10.25 9.85 -71.33
N LYS A 684 -10.86 8.82 -71.92
CA LYS A 684 -12.31 8.53 -71.77
C LYS A 684 -12.63 7.38 -70.83
N THR A 685 -11.73 6.41 -70.63
CA THR A 685 -12.02 5.18 -69.89
C THR A 685 -11.40 5.19 -68.48
N ASP A 686 -12.23 4.92 -67.46
CA ASP A 686 -11.80 4.85 -66.05
C ASP A 686 -11.23 3.46 -65.71
N SER A 687 -10.04 3.15 -66.23
CA SER A 687 -9.39 1.84 -66.11
C SER A 687 -8.50 1.65 -64.88
N ALA A 688 -8.09 2.71 -64.18
CA ALA A 688 -7.23 2.62 -63.00
C ALA A 688 -8.06 2.42 -61.71
N VAL A 689 -7.55 1.61 -60.78
CA VAL A 689 -8.26 1.23 -59.55
C VAL A 689 -7.40 1.57 -58.34
N ARG A 690 -7.99 2.25 -57.36
CA ARG A 690 -7.42 2.51 -56.04
C ARG A 690 -8.23 1.79 -54.98
N LEU A 691 -7.55 1.06 -54.11
CA LEU A 691 -8.12 0.40 -52.95
C LEU A 691 -7.56 1.05 -51.68
N THR A 692 -8.43 1.34 -50.73
CA THR A 692 -8.07 1.87 -49.41
C THR A 692 -8.65 0.96 -48.35
N HIS A 693 -7.79 0.33 -47.56
CA HIS A 693 -8.24 -0.41 -46.38
C HIS A 693 -8.53 0.58 -45.25
N ILE A 694 -9.81 0.72 -44.91
CA ILE A 694 -10.33 1.75 -43.99
C ILE A 694 -9.69 1.60 -42.59
N PRO A 695 -9.57 0.40 -42.00
CA PRO A 695 -9.01 0.25 -40.66
C PRO A 695 -7.51 0.58 -40.55
N THR A 696 -6.69 0.23 -41.54
CA THR A 696 -5.23 0.42 -41.48
C THR A 696 -4.73 1.67 -42.20
N GLY A 697 -5.61 2.34 -42.97
CA GLY A 697 -5.24 3.48 -43.81
C GLY A 697 -4.32 3.14 -44.99
N ILE A 698 -4.05 1.86 -45.27
CA ILE A 698 -3.16 1.44 -46.36
C ILE A 698 -3.88 1.64 -47.69
N VAL A 699 -3.23 2.40 -48.59
CA VAL A 699 -3.72 2.69 -49.93
C VAL A 699 -2.85 2.01 -50.98
N VAL A 700 -3.49 1.37 -51.95
CA VAL A 700 -2.85 0.74 -53.10
C VAL A 700 -3.56 1.21 -54.37
N ALA A 701 -2.81 1.57 -55.40
CA ALA A 701 -3.35 1.93 -56.71
C ALA A 701 -2.70 1.09 -57.81
N MET A 702 -3.48 0.72 -58.82
CA MET A 702 -3.05 -0.12 -59.94
C MET A 702 -3.62 0.41 -61.27
N GLN A 703 -2.76 0.55 -62.28
CA GLN A 703 -3.10 1.14 -63.59
C GLN A 703 -2.38 0.49 -64.78
N GLU A 704 -1.75 -0.67 -64.59
CA GLU A 704 -0.88 -1.30 -65.60
C GLU A 704 -1.64 -1.87 -66.78
N ASP A 705 -2.81 -2.48 -66.55
CA ASP A 705 -3.62 -3.07 -67.60
C ASP A 705 -4.64 -2.08 -68.18
N ARG A 706 -4.99 -2.29 -69.45
CA ARG A 706 -6.10 -1.58 -70.10
C ARG A 706 -7.48 -1.96 -69.52
N SER A 707 -7.57 -3.12 -68.86
CA SER A 707 -8.80 -3.65 -68.25
C SER A 707 -8.89 -3.29 -66.76
N GLN A 708 -10.01 -2.68 -66.38
CA GLN A 708 -10.32 -2.34 -64.98
C GLN A 708 -10.35 -3.58 -64.07
N HIS A 709 -10.89 -4.70 -64.55
CA HIS A 709 -11.01 -5.92 -63.74
C HIS A 709 -9.63 -6.52 -63.40
N LYS A 710 -8.71 -6.53 -64.37
CA LYS A 710 -7.32 -6.98 -64.15
C LYS A 710 -6.58 -6.08 -63.17
N ASN A 711 -6.77 -4.77 -63.28
CA ASN A 711 -6.21 -3.81 -62.32
C ASN A 711 -6.80 -4.00 -60.91
N ARG A 712 -8.09 -4.31 -60.80
CA ARG A 712 -8.77 -4.58 -59.52
C ARG A 712 -8.19 -5.84 -58.85
N GLU A 713 -8.01 -6.93 -59.58
CA GLU A 713 -7.42 -8.17 -59.07
C GLU A 713 -5.99 -7.96 -58.56
N ARG A 714 -5.14 -7.29 -59.34
CA ARG A 714 -3.77 -6.98 -58.93
C ARG A 714 -3.71 -6.01 -57.74
N ALA A 715 -4.59 -5.00 -57.70
CA ALA A 715 -4.69 -4.10 -56.55
C ALA A 715 -5.06 -4.87 -55.27
N TRP A 716 -5.97 -5.85 -55.36
CA TRP A 716 -6.33 -6.71 -54.24
C TRP A 716 -5.18 -7.61 -53.78
N ALA A 717 -4.43 -8.22 -54.71
CA ALA A 717 -3.26 -9.02 -54.39
C ALA A 717 -2.19 -8.20 -53.65
N LEU A 718 -1.91 -6.99 -54.13
CA LEU A 718 -0.94 -6.09 -53.53
C LEU A 718 -1.40 -5.52 -52.18
N LEU A 719 -2.70 -5.24 -52.01
CA LEU A 719 -3.27 -4.82 -50.74
C LEU A 719 -3.18 -5.92 -49.68
N ARG A 720 -3.50 -7.17 -50.04
CA ARG A 720 -3.34 -8.35 -49.17
C ARG A 720 -1.89 -8.53 -48.74
N ALA A 721 -0.94 -8.46 -49.67
CA ALA A 721 0.48 -8.59 -49.37
C ALA A 721 0.99 -7.52 -48.40
N LYS A 722 0.57 -6.25 -48.56
CA LYS A 722 0.98 -5.15 -47.66
C LYS A 722 0.40 -5.29 -46.25
N ILE A 723 -0.86 -5.67 -46.13
CA ILE A 723 -1.51 -5.87 -44.81
C ILE A 723 -0.93 -7.09 -44.11
N ALA A 724 -0.66 -8.17 -44.84
CA ALA A 724 -0.02 -9.36 -44.31
C ALA A 724 1.43 -9.09 -43.85
N ALA A 725 2.18 -8.24 -44.57
CA ALA A 725 3.51 -7.82 -44.13
C ALA A 725 3.45 -7.01 -42.82
N ARG A 726 2.53 -6.04 -42.72
CA ARG A 726 2.36 -5.21 -41.52
C ARG A 726 1.91 -6.01 -40.30
N LYS A 727 0.93 -6.89 -40.45
CA LYS A 727 0.47 -7.77 -39.36
C LYS A 727 1.57 -8.72 -38.88
N ARG A 728 2.42 -9.23 -39.80
CA ARG A 728 3.60 -10.02 -39.44
C ARG A 728 4.59 -9.21 -38.63
N GLU A 729 4.94 -8.01 -39.08
CA GLU A 729 5.85 -7.12 -38.38
C GLU A 729 5.34 -6.72 -36.99
N GLU A 730 4.06 -6.41 -36.85
CA GLU A 730 3.42 -6.09 -35.57
C GLU A 730 3.44 -7.30 -34.62
N ARG A 731 3.11 -8.49 -35.11
CA ARG A 731 3.14 -9.73 -34.32
C ARG A 731 4.55 -10.14 -33.94
N GLU A 732 5.52 -10.03 -34.85
CA GLU A 732 6.93 -10.26 -34.56
C GLU A 732 7.44 -9.25 -33.53
N ALA A 733 7.04 -7.98 -33.62
CA ALA A 733 7.38 -6.96 -32.64
C ALA A 733 6.75 -7.24 -31.27
N GLU A 734 5.50 -7.70 -31.21
CA GLU A 734 4.83 -8.10 -29.97
C GLU A 734 5.46 -9.35 -29.35
N ILE A 735 5.77 -10.37 -30.16
CA ILE A 735 6.47 -11.57 -29.69
C ILE A 735 7.87 -11.22 -29.20
N VAL A 736 8.60 -10.35 -29.91
CA VAL A 736 9.92 -9.84 -29.49
C VAL A 736 9.79 -9.00 -28.21
N ALA A 737 8.73 -8.20 -28.06
CA ALA A 737 8.48 -7.42 -26.85
C ALA A 737 8.10 -8.29 -25.66
N LEU A 738 7.26 -9.31 -25.86
CA LEU A 738 6.91 -10.33 -24.86
C LEU A 738 8.12 -11.17 -24.48
N ARG A 739 8.94 -11.60 -25.44
CA ARG A 739 10.24 -12.27 -25.20
C ARG A 739 11.19 -11.38 -24.40
N ARG A 740 11.33 -10.10 -24.76
CA ARG A 740 12.16 -9.13 -24.01
C ARG A 740 11.65 -8.89 -22.59
N LYS A 741 10.33 -8.88 -22.41
CA LYS A 741 9.67 -8.66 -21.11
C LYS A 741 9.73 -9.90 -20.21
N ALA A 742 9.58 -11.10 -20.79
CA ALA A 742 9.75 -12.39 -20.11
C ALA A 742 11.22 -12.69 -19.76
N MET A 743 12.16 -12.16 -20.54
CA MET A 743 13.61 -12.20 -20.24
C MET A 743 14.07 -11.07 -19.29
N GLY A 744 13.17 -10.50 -18.47
CA GLY A 744 13.54 -9.65 -17.35
C GLY A 744 14.33 -8.37 -17.70
N GLY A 745 14.14 -7.78 -18.88
CA GLY A 745 14.79 -6.52 -19.21
C GLY A 745 16.30 -6.62 -19.53
N VAL A 746 16.80 -7.80 -19.93
CA VAL A 746 18.16 -7.94 -20.49
C VAL A 746 18.22 -7.24 -21.85
N ALA A 747 18.46 -5.94 -21.79
CA ALA A 747 18.73 -5.09 -22.92
C ALA A 747 20.19 -5.26 -23.34
N ARG A 748 20.43 -6.27 -24.19
CA ARG A 748 21.56 -6.50 -25.13
C ARG A 748 22.09 -7.93 -24.97
N THR A 749 22.02 -8.70 -26.05
CA THR A 749 22.82 -9.91 -26.30
C THR A 749 24.31 -9.55 -26.49
N GLY A 750 24.87 -8.78 -25.54
CA GLY A 750 26.29 -8.45 -25.47
C GLY A 750 27.05 -9.51 -24.68
N ARG A 751 28.36 -9.61 -24.90
CA ARG A 751 29.27 -10.52 -24.16
C ARG A 751 29.33 -10.29 -22.64
N GLU A 752 28.66 -9.25 -22.15
CA GLU A 752 28.82 -8.70 -20.81
C GLU A 752 27.73 -9.20 -19.82
N ASP A 753 26.53 -9.55 -20.30
CA ASP A 753 25.39 -10.03 -19.50
C ASP A 753 25.30 -11.57 -19.45
N LYS A 754 26.33 -12.23 -18.93
CA LYS A 754 26.36 -13.70 -18.75
C LYS A 754 25.68 -14.12 -17.44
N VAL A 755 24.77 -15.09 -17.51
CA VAL A 755 24.15 -15.67 -16.30
C VAL A 755 24.99 -16.82 -15.74
N ARG A 756 25.66 -17.61 -16.60
CA ARG A 756 26.53 -18.73 -16.21
C ARG A 756 27.78 -18.84 -17.07
N THR A 757 28.85 -19.35 -16.49
CA THR A 757 30.08 -19.74 -17.20
C THR A 757 30.39 -21.22 -16.97
N TYR A 758 30.58 -21.97 -18.05
CA TYR A 758 31.03 -23.35 -18.09
C TYR A 758 32.51 -23.37 -18.49
N ASN A 759 33.39 -23.69 -17.55
CA ASN A 759 34.83 -23.73 -17.77
C ASN A 759 35.32 -25.17 -17.79
N PHE A 760 35.62 -25.68 -18.99
CA PHE A 760 36.07 -27.05 -19.18
C PHE A 760 37.51 -27.27 -18.69
N SER A 761 38.38 -26.26 -18.80
CA SER A 761 39.78 -26.38 -18.34
C SER A 761 39.93 -26.54 -16.83
N GLN A 762 38.95 -26.03 -16.07
CA GLN A 762 38.91 -26.07 -14.61
C GLN A 762 37.82 -27.00 -14.08
N ASN A 763 37.14 -27.75 -14.96
CA ASN A 763 35.98 -28.59 -14.64
C ASN A 763 34.92 -27.88 -13.79
N ARG A 764 34.65 -26.58 -14.04
CA ARG A 764 33.87 -25.73 -13.13
C ARG A 764 32.72 -25.04 -13.83
N VAL A 765 31.57 -24.97 -13.15
CA VAL A 765 30.43 -24.13 -13.53
C VAL A 765 30.20 -23.07 -12.46
N THR A 766 30.03 -21.81 -12.90
CA THR A 766 29.73 -20.68 -12.03
C THR A 766 28.46 -19.98 -12.50
N ASP A 767 27.49 -19.78 -11.60
CA ASP A 767 26.34 -18.90 -11.83
C ASP A 767 26.60 -17.54 -11.17
N HIS A 768 26.63 -16.48 -11.98
CA HIS A 768 27.03 -15.14 -11.54
C HIS A 768 25.93 -14.41 -10.76
N ARG A 769 24.70 -14.93 -10.75
CA ARG A 769 23.56 -14.33 -10.05
C ARG A 769 23.54 -14.78 -8.59
N SER A 770 23.44 -16.10 -8.39
CA SER A 770 23.44 -16.73 -7.06
C SER A 770 24.82 -16.68 -6.40
N GLY A 771 25.90 -16.70 -7.19
CA GLY A 771 27.27 -16.89 -6.72
C GLY A 771 27.63 -18.35 -6.48
N TRP A 772 26.81 -19.29 -6.97
CA TRP A 772 27.05 -20.72 -6.86
C TRP A 772 28.22 -21.16 -7.75
N GLU A 773 29.13 -21.97 -7.21
CA GLU A 773 30.21 -22.63 -7.95
C GLU A 773 30.18 -24.14 -7.69
N GLY A 774 30.29 -24.93 -8.75
CA GLY A 774 30.39 -26.40 -8.69
C GLY A 774 31.54 -26.93 -9.53
N SER A 775 32.24 -27.94 -9.02
CA SER A 775 33.42 -28.58 -9.63
C SER A 775 33.11 -29.82 -10.47
N ASP A 776 31.84 -30.16 -10.64
CA ASP A 776 31.38 -31.39 -11.31
C ASP A 776 30.66 -31.06 -12.63
N LEU A 777 31.40 -30.47 -13.58
CA LEU A 777 30.87 -30.09 -14.89
C LEU A 777 30.25 -31.26 -15.64
N GLU A 778 30.81 -32.47 -15.52
CA GLU A 778 30.30 -33.67 -16.18
C GLU A 778 28.91 -34.07 -15.69
N ASP A 779 28.67 -34.08 -14.37
CA ASP A 779 27.34 -34.37 -13.79
C ASP A 779 26.32 -33.30 -14.22
N ILE A 780 26.73 -32.03 -14.26
CA ILE A 780 25.87 -30.93 -14.71
C ILE A 780 25.46 -31.13 -16.17
N LEU A 781 26.42 -31.44 -17.06
CA LEU A 781 26.15 -31.65 -18.49
C LEU A 781 25.36 -32.95 -18.76
N ALA A 782 25.47 -33.95 -17.89
CA ALA A 782 24.66 -35.15 -17.93
C ALA A 782 23.22 -34.94 -17.43
N GLY A 783 22.91 -33.76 -16.85
CA GLY A 783 21.58 -33.46 -16.30
C GLY A 783 21.36 -34.00 -14.89
N GLY A 784 22.43 -34.31 -14.14
CA GLY A 784 22.38 -34.96 -12.83
C GLY A 784 21.96 -34.06 -11.66
N ASN A 785 22.29 -34.50 -10.44
CA ASN A 785 21.86 -33.84 -9.19
C ASN A 785 22.55 -32.49 -8.96
N ALA A 786 23.77 -32.29 -9.46
CA ALA A 786 24.46 -31.01 -9.37
C ALA A 786 23.73 -29.91 -10.15
N LEU A 787 23.11 -30.23 -11.30
CA LEU A 787 22.29 -29.28 -12.06
C LEU A 787 21.04 -28.87 -11.28
N ASP A 788 20.39 -29.80 -10.60
CA ASP A 788 19.20 -29.49 -9.78
C ASP A 788 19.55 -28.56 -8.60
N SER A 789 20.68 -28.82 -7.94
CA SER A 789 21.21 -27.98 -6.85
C SER A 789 21.56 -26.58 -7.34
N LEU A 790 22.17 -26.47 -8.51
CA LEU A 790 22.45 -25.19 -9.18
C LEU A 790 21.16 -24.42 -9.47
N MET A 791 20.14 -25.07 -10.06
CA MET A 791 18.87 -24.42 -10.36
C MET A 791 18.11 -24.01 -9.11
N ALA A 792 18.17 -24.81 -8.03
CA ALA A 792 17.59 -24.47 -6.73
C ALA A 792 18.24 -23.22 -6.14
N SER A 793 19.58 -23.14 -6.15
CA SER A 793 20.31 -21.96 -5.65
C SER A 793 19.93 -20.67 -6.38
N VAL A 794 19.65 -20.74 -7.68
CA VAL A 794 19.20 -19.58 -8.46
C VAL A 794 17.76 -19.20 -8.13
N ARG A 795 16.86 -20.17 -7.90
CA ARG A 795 15.48 -19.88 -7.46
C ARG A 795 15.47 -19.19 -6.09
N ASP A 796 16.26 -19.69 -5.14
CA ASP A 796 16.41 -19.05 -3.83
C ASP A 796 16.91 -17.59 -3.96
N TRP A 797 17.85 -17.35 -4.89
CA TRP A 797 18.32 -16.00 -5.19
C TRP A 797 17.24 -15.10 -5.81
N MET A 798 16.39 -15.65 -6.68
CA MET A 798 15.26 -14.92 -7.27
C MET A 798 14.25 -14.53 -6.18
N ASP A 799 13.88 -15.48 -5.33
CA ASP A 799 12.94 -15.30 -4.23
C ASP A 799 13.47 -14.24 -3.23
N GLU A 800 14.77 -14.29 -2.89
CA GLU A 800 15.41 -13.26 -2.06
C GLU A 800 15.32 -11.86 -2.68
N ASN A 801 15.45 -11.74 -4.00
CA ASN A 801 15.38 -10.44 -4.67
C ASN A 801 13.95 -9.92 -4.73
N GLU A 802 12.96 -10.78 -4.99
CA GLU A 802 11.54 -10.40 -4.93
C GLU A 802 11.17 -9.90 -3.52
N LEU A 803 11.63 -10.58 -2.46
CA LEU A 803 11.46 -10.12 -1.08
C LEU A 803 12.11 -8.75 -0.81
N ARG A 804 13.26 -8.45 -1.45
CA ARG A 804 13.91 -7.14 -1.35
C ARG A 804 13.17 -6.05 -2.11
N GLU A 805 12.67 -6.34 -3.32
CA GLU A 805 11.87 -5.40 -4.11
C GLU A 805 10.58 -5.00 -3.37
N HIS A 806 9.99 -5.94 -2.64
CA HIS A 806 8.84 -5.70 -1.78
C HIS A 806 9.19 -5.05 -0.42
N GLY A 807 10.47 -4.76 -0.15
CA GLY A 807 10.92 -4.06 1.06
C GLY A 807 10.93 -4.89 2.33
N ILE A 808 10.82 -6.22 2.22
CA ILE A 808 10.77 -7.16 3.37
C ILE A 808 12.18 -7.47 3.87
N LEU A 809 13.18 -7.53 2.98
CA LEU A 809 14.59 -7.75 3.32
C LEU A 809 15.43 -6.49 3.08
N ALA A 810 16.42 -6.26 3.96
CA ALA A 810 17.39 -5.18 3.79
C ALA A 810 18.26 -5.38 2.53
N PRO A 811 18.71 -4.29 1.87
CA PRO A 811 19.59 -4.38 0.71
C PRO A 811 20.93 -5.04 1.08
N ARG A 812 21.48 -5.86 0.17
CA ARG A 812 22.79 -6.49 0.39
C ARG A 812 23.88 -5.41 0.56
N PRO A 813 24.85 -5.60 1.46
CA PRO A 813 26.06 -4.79 1.44
C PRO A 813 26.75 -4.98 0.10
N ILE A 814 27.16 -3.86 -0.51
CA ILE A 814 27.87 -3.86 -1.81
C ILE A 814 29.13 -4.70 -1.66
N ARG A 815 29.26 -5.77 -2.46
CA ARG A 815 30.47 -6.58 -2.45
C ARG A 815 31.59 -5.75 -3.09
N PRO A 816 32.85 -5.90 -2.66
CA PRO A 816 34.00 -5.20 -3.27
C PRO A 816 34.19 -5.49 -4.77
N GLN A 817 33.51 -6.50 -5.30
CA GLN A 817 33.59 -6.95 -6.69
C GLN A 817 32.59 -6.23 -7.62
N ASP A 818 31.63 -5.51 -7.03
CA ASP A 818 30.55 -4.79 -7.74
C ASP A 818 30.83 -3.27 -7.85
N VAL A 819 32.07 -2.82 -7.59
CA VAL A 819 32.53 -1.42 -7.67
C VAL A 819 33.57 -1.24 -8.78
#